data_AF-A0A0Q6XIW6-F1
#
_entry.id   AF-A0A0Q6XIW6-F1
#
_cell.length_a   1.000
_cell.length_b   1.000
_cell.length_c   1.000
_cell.angle_alpha   90.00
_cell.angle_beta   90.00
_cell.angle_gamma   90.00
#
_symmetry.space_group_name_H-M   'P 1'
#
loop_
_entity.id
_entity.type
_entity.pdbx_description
1 polymer ?
#
loop_
_entity_poly.entity_id
_entity_poly.type
_entity_poly.pdbx_seq_one_letter_code
_entity_poly.pdbx_strand_id
1 'polypeptide(L)'
;MVGARAMELTDEQHRVVRSGAGRLAVQAGAGAAKTTTLCEYAAARPSRRILYLAFNKSIQLEAQERMPANVTSRTTHSMSWRKAAELYGARAKDRMGNTYPSSIARAFGCGALTATAALQTIARWCGALEPTIGQQHVPPELAARMADPSVVIAVARDVWSAMVQGRVPDIRLPHDGYLKLFQMEQPVLRGFDTILVDEAQDLNLCTFDIVRRQSVPMVLVGDAHQCVVEGTLVARADGTVVPIERIEPGDRVRTTVGGGKFSSAVVANVFRRKRVGKLVRIRLVSGRELTSTPEHTHFAEFVEGASGRYLRSNSPHMVYLMRRGDWFRVGTTRMYSPIARKGESQYGVKVRVSQEQADCGWIVSTHPSELAARVEEAVVAANYGLPTIVFYRRTPAWTSQGAASFQTSIHEIFQRVPSHLGGDKLLHDLGFSSGAPHFLSRCKGEGRRNIAITLCGDPRESKPLHRFSVSGSDDADARAMAASGFPTRPAKRSRGWRLESSFSDFGAAEKAAEKVAEALGGALIVRKLSVGQGVTLRFMPAASVQPGMAMLNDEGELDLVQEVEVREGDCKVFDLNIERTHNFIANGIVTHNSIYGFRGSIDALQALDADERLPLTRSFRFGEGIAAVANALLSAFTPGFDQPLVGAGEPKRTRFAVDTKKGFAVIARTNACIFEEAVSFLALNRRFHFVGGTEGYKLEKILDAYYLSCGDRGLMRDPYLKSFESFEALASLAEEAEDPELKHLVRVVAEYGQRVPDLVDEIKSRHVEMDKEAWRRFDGIFLSTAHKSKGLEFDQVWLADDYMRFFEDGKEVGPDGVVQEEVHILYVALTRARAAIRLSESLEEWLRHRRLMPA
;
A
#
# COMPACT_ATOMS: atom_id res chain seq x y z
N MET A 1 -16.29 25.69 38.67
CA MET A 1 -15.93 26.57 37.53
C MET A 1 -14.42 26.63 37.41
N VAL A 2 -13.84 25.82 36.52
CA VAL A 2 -12.47 25.99 36.04
C VAL A 2 -12.63 26.27 34.55
N GLY A 3 -12.26 27.49 34.13
CA GLY A 3 -12.56 28.03 32.82
C GLY A 3 -11.97 27.19 31.69
N ALA A 4 -12.79 26.92 30.67
CA ALA A 4 -12.31 26.48 29.38
C ALA A 4 -11.39 27.60 28.83
N ARG A 5 -10.08 27.38 28.85
CA ARG A 5 -9.17 28.20 28.04
C ARG A 5 -9.64 28.05 26.60
N ALA A 6 -10.11 29.14 25.99
CA ALA A 6 -10.31 29.22 24.56
C ALA A 6 -8.98 28.81 23.90
N MET A 7 -9.01 27.75 23.10
CA MET A 7 -7.83 27.29 22.38
C MET A 7 -7.52 28.37 21.34
N GLU A 8 -6.39 29.07 21.47
CA GLU A 8 -5.95 30.00 20.42
C GLU A 8 -5.68 29.22 19.14
N LEU A 9 -6.37 29.59 18.07
CA LEU A 9 -6.20 28.97 16.76
C LEU A 9 -4.79 29.25 16.24
N THR A 10 -4.22 28.29 15.53
CA THR A 10 -2.94 28.53 14.84
C THR A 10 -3.13 29.49 13.68
N ASP A 11 -2.05 30.09 13.20
CA ASP A 11 -2.08 30.90 11.98
C ASP A 11 -2.57 30.11 10.77
N GLU A 12 -2.21 28.82 10.68
CA GLU A 12 -2.70 27.89 9.64
C GLU A 12 -4.23 27.71 9.73
N GLN A 13 -4.76 27.49 10.94
CA GLN A 13 -6.20 27.36 11.17
C GLN A 13 -6.93 28.67 10.89
N HIS A 14 -6.37 29.81 11.30
CA HIS A 14 -6.95 31.12 10.99
C HIS A 14 -7.03 31.38 9.48
N ARG A 15 -6.05 30.94 8.69
CA ARG A 15 -6.10 31.01 7.23
C ARG A 15 -7.24 30.18 6.66
N VAL A 16 -7.39 28.93 7.13
CA VAL A 16 -8.51 28.07 6.72
C VAL A 16 -9.85 28.70 7.08
N VAL A 17 -10.02 29.17 8.31
CA VAL A 17 -11.28 29.78 8.81
C VAL A 17 -11.66 31.02 8.01
N ARG A 18 -10.68 31.87 7.66
CA ARG A 18 -10.91 33.13 6.91
C ARG A 18 -11.08 32.93 5.41
N SER A 19 -10.76 31.75 4.86
CA SER A 19 -10.86 31.50 3.42
C SER A 19 -12.28 31.74 2.89
N GLY A 20 -12.37 32.55 1.83
CA GLY A 20 -13.60 32.82 1.10
C GLY A 20 -13.83 31.89 -0.10
N ALA A 21 -12.98 30.88 -0.28
CA ALA A 21 -13.01 29.99 -1.44
C ALA A 21 -14.36 29.26 -1.59
N GLY A 22 -14.81 29.11 -2.83
CA GLY A 22 -15.95 28.27 -3.16
C GLY A 22 -15.63 26.79 -2.94
N ARG A 23 -14.41 26.36 -3.23
CA ARG A 23 -13.88 25.03 -2.94
C ARG A 23 -12.50 25.16 -2.31
N LEU A 24 -12.36 24.76 -1.05
CA LEU A 24 -11.10 24.80 -0.31
C LEU A 24 -10.60 23.37 -0.10
N ALA A 25 -9.35 23.07 -0.42
CA ALA A 25 -8.71 21.81 -0.07
C ALA A 25 -7.64 22.04 1.00
N VAL A 26 -7.66 21.23 2.06
CA VAL A 26 -6.79 21.40 3.22
C VAL A 26 -5.99 20.11 3.41
N GLN A 27 -4.70 20.18 3.14
CA GLN A 27 -3.78 19.08 3.40
C GLN A 27 -3.47 19.05 4.90
N ALA A 28 -3.73 17.96 5.60
CA ALA A 28 -3.69 17.98 7.06
C ALA A 28 -3.11 16.73 7.70
N GLY A 29 -2.03 16.92 8.47
CA GLY A 29 -1.40 15.87 9.24
C GLY A 29 -2.22 15.39 10.46
N ALA A 30 -1.82 14.26 11.04
CA ALA A 30 -2.52 13.67 12.19
C ALA A 30 -2.48 14.55 13.43
N GLY A 31 -3.64 14.64 14.08
CA GLY A 31 -3.79 15.43 15.30
C GLY A 31 -3.79 16.94 15.06
N ALA A 32 -3.70 17.40 13.80
CA ALA A 32 -3.75 18.82 13.42
C ALA A 32 -5.13 19.49 13.59
N ALA A 33 -5.98 18.88 14.41
CA ALA A 33 -7.31 19.36 14.77
C ALA A 33 -8.21 19.68 13.56
N LYS A 34 -8.16 18.85 12.50
CA LYS A 34 -8.99 18.93 11.27
C LYS A 34 -10.45 19.30 11.57
N THR A 35 -11.11 18.50 12.42
CA THR A 35 -12.52 18.71 12.81
C THR A 35 -12.73 19.98 13.64
N THR A 36 -11.77 20.40 14.46
CA THR A 36 -11.81 21.68 15.18
C THR A 36 -11.70 22.85 14.21
N THR A 37 -10.78 22.79 13.24
CA THR A 37 -10.64 23.81 12.19
C THR A 37 -11.92 23.94 11.38
N LEU A 38 -12.57 22.81 11.05
CA LEU A 38 -13.88 22.79 10.38
C LEU A 38 -15.00 23.36 11.28
N CYS A 39 -14.96 23.11 12.59
CA CYS A 39 -15.89 23.68 13.56
C CYS A 39 -15.78 25.22 13.62
N GLU A 40 -14.57 25.75 13.70
CA GLU A 40 -14.31 27.19 13.71
C GLU A 40 -14.63 27.83 12.36
N TYR A 41 -14.37 27.13 11.25
CA TYR A 41 -14.80 27.55 9.93
C TYR A 41 -16.33 27.69 9.86
N ALA A 42 -17.06 26.75 10.45
CA ALA A 42 -18.51 26.79 10.52
C ALA A 42 -19.04 27.87 11.48
N ALA A 43 -18.39 28.05 12.64
CA ALA A 43 -18.76 29.03 13.66
C ALA A 43 -18.57 30.47 13.17
N ALA A 44 -17.54 30.71 12.34
CA ALA A 44 -17.34 31.98 11.64
C ALA A 44 -18.43 32.29 10.60
N ARG A 45 -19.35 31.35 10.31
CA ARG A 45 -20.41 31.46 9.31
C ARG A 45 -21.79 31.08 9.89
N PRO A 46 -22.26 31.73 10.98
CA PRO A 46 -23.43 31.29 11.74
C PRO A 46 -24.74 31.36 10.94
N SER A 47 -24.80 32.17 9.88
CA SER A 47 -25.96 32.31 8.99
C SER A 47 -26.05 31.23 7.91
N ARG A 48 -25.01 30.41 7.70
CA ARG A 48 -25.01 29.34 6.69
C ARG A 48 -25.46 28.02 7.29
N ARG A 49 -26.29 27.27 6.56
CA ARG A 49 -26.61 25.87 6.89
C ARG A 49 -25.53 24.97 6.30
N ILE A 50 -24.79 24.28 7.15
CA ILE A 50 -23.60 23.54 6.73
C ILE A 50 -23.85 22.04 6.89
N LEU A 51 -23.50 21.25 5.88
CA LEU A 51 -23.47 19.80 5.99
C LEU A 51 -22.03 19.36 6.25
N TYR A 52 -21.80 18.67 7.36
CA TYR A 52 -20.53 18.01 7.62
C TYR A 52 -20.65 16.52 7.25
N LEU A 53 -19.87 16.09 6.25
CA LEU A 53 -19.79 14.71 5.77
C LEU A 53 -18.63 13.98 6.46
N ALA A 54 -19.00 13.10 7.38
CA ALA A 54 -18.08 12.25 8.11
C ALA A 54 -17.83 10.93 7.34
N PHE A 55 -16.58 10.46 7.35
CA PHE A 55 -16.20 9.16 6.79
C PHE A 55 -16.93 7.98 7.45
N ASN A 56 -17.17 8.02 8.77
CA ASN A 56 -17.83 6.96 9.51
C ASN A 56 -18.74 7.49 10.64
N LYS A 57 -19.55 6.59 11.21
CA LYS A 57 -20.61 6.96 12.17
C LYS A 57 -20.05 7.52 13.48
N SER A 58 -18.88 7.07 13.92
CA SER A 58 -18.24 7.59 15.13
C SER A 58 -17.78 9.04 14.96
N ILE A 59 -17.14 9.38 13.83
CA ILE A 59 -16.74 10.77 13.50
C ILE A 59 -17.98 11.65 13.39
N GLN A 60 -19.06 11.13 12.80
CA GLN A 60 -20.32 11.86 12.71
C GLN A 60 -20.85 12.29 14.10
N LEU A 61 -20.95 11.35 15.04
CA LEU A 61 -21.53 11.62 16.37
C LEU A 61 -20.67 12.62 17.15
N GLU A 62 -19.35 12.46 17.11
CA GLU A 62 -18.43 13.41 17.74
C GLU A 62 -18.55 14.82 17.13
N ALA A 63 -18.58 14.91 15.79
CA ALA A 63 -18.79 16.18 15.11
C ALA A 63 -20.16 16.78 15.47
N GLN A 64 -21.21 15.97 15.64
CA GLN A 64 -22.54 16.46 15.99
C GLN A 64 -22.59 17.12 17.37
N GLU A 65 -21.79 16.65 18.33
CA GLU A 65 -21.70 17.25 19.67
C GLU A 65 -20.86 18.53 19.71
N ARG A 66 -19.84 18.62 18.83
CA ARG A 66 -18.85 19.70 18.86
C ARG A 66 -19.14 20.84 17.90
N MET A 67 -19.82 20.56 16.79
CA MET A 67 -20.08 21.55 15.74
C MET A 67 -21.16 22.55 16.19
N PRO A 68 -21.10 23.79 15.69
CA PRO A 68 -22.10 24.81 16.00
C PRO A 68 -23.49 24.43 15.45
N ALA A 69 -24.54 25.04 16.02
CA ALA A 69 -25.93 24.70 15.73
C ALA A 69 -26.35 24.83 14.25
N ASN A 70 -25.59 25.57 13.45
CA ASN A 70 -25.81 25.74 12.02
C ASN A 70 -25.24 24.58 11.17
N VAL A 71 -24.58 23.59 11.78
CA VAL A 71 -24.01 22.41 11.12
C VAL A 71 -24.87 21.17 11.37
N THR A 72 -25.14 20.41 10.31
CA THR A 72 -25.71 19.07 10.37
C THR A 72 -24.64 18.05 10.03
N SER A 73 -24.28 17.19 10.98
CA SER A 73 -23.27 16.15 10.79
C SER A 73 -23.91 14.81 10.36
N ARG A 74 -23.48 14.26 9.22
CA ARG A 74 -23.98 12.97 8.66
C ARG A 74 -22.85 12.16 8.03
N THR A 75 -22.96 10.84 8.03
CA THR A 75 -22.22 10.00 7.07
C THR A 75 -22.99 9.87 5.77
N THR A 76 -22.31 9.64 4.65
CA THR A 76 -22.95 9.37 3.35
C THR A 76 -23.91 8.17 3.45
N HIS A 77 -23.51 7.10 4.15
CA HIS A 77 -24.40 5.96 4.43
C HIS A 77 -25.64 6.34 5.24
N SER A 78 -25.52 7.22 6.24
CA SER A 78 -26.67 7.66 7.04
C SER A 78 -27.67 8.50 6.24
N MET A 79 -27.19 9.27 5.27
CA MET A 79 -28.05 10.01 4.33
C MET A 79 -28.72 9.06 3.35
N SER A 80 -27.98 8.04 2.92
CA SER A 80 -28.46 7.00 2.00
C SER A 80 -29.45 6.02 2.67
N TRP A 81 -29.54 6.01 4.01
CA TRP A 81 -30.46 5.14 4.76
C TRP A 81 -31.92 5.29 4.33
N ARG A 82 -32.32 6.46 3.82
CA ARG A 82 -33.65 6.68 3.24
C ARG A 82 -34.01 5.61 2.21
N LYS A 83 -33.04 5.13 1.43
CA LYS A 83 -33.25 4.07 0.44
C LYS A 83 -33.61 2.74 1.09
N ALA A 84 -32.94 2.38 2.18
CA ALA A 84 -33.29 1.19 2.94
C ALA A 84 -34.70 1.31 3.55
N ALA A 85 -35.04 2.48 4.08
CA ALA A 85 -36.37 2.75 4.63
C ALA A 85 -37.48 2.72 3.55
N GLU A 86 -37.22 3.28 2.37
CA GLU A 86 -38.11 3.24 1.22
C GLU A 86 -38.33 1.79 0.72
N LEU A 87 -37.29 0.95 0.74
CA LEU A 87 -37.39 -0.45 0.30
C LEU A 87 -38.13 -1.37 1.27
N TYR A 88 -37.85 -1.27 2.58
CA TYR A 88 -38.30 -2.28 3.55
C TYR A 88 -39.23 -1.73 4.65
N GLY A 89 -39.48 -0.42 4.67
CA GLY A 89 -40.28 0.23 5.72
C GLY A 89 -39.73 -0.06 7.12
N ALA A 90 -40.60 -0.49 8.03
CA ALA A 90 -40.25 -0.82 9.41
C ALA A 90 -39.21 -1.95 9.53
N ARG A 91 -39.11 -2.84 8.53
CA ARG A 91 -38.18 -3.99 8.51
C ARG A 91 -36.78 -3.62 8.00
N ALA A 92 -36.50 -2.35 7.70
CA ALA A 92 -35.22 -1.94 7.13
C ALA A 92 -34.02 -2.40 7.96
N LYS A 93 -34.10 -2.31 9.29
CA LYS A 93 -33.03 -2.77 10.19
C LYS A 93 -32.77 -4.28 10.05
N ASP A 94 -33.81 -5.09 9.98
CA ASP A 94 -33.72 -6.55 9.92
C ASP A 94 -33.20 -7.06 8.56
N ARG A 95 -33.40 -6.26 7.51
CA ARG A 95 -33.01 -6.58 6.13
C ARG A 95 -31.61 -6.12 5.76
N MET A 96 -30.94 -5.37 6.64
CA MET A 96 -29.53 -5.02 6.48
C MET A 96 -28.63 -6.10 7.07
N GLY A 97 -27.47 -6.28 6.45
CA GLY A 97 -26.41 -7.11 7.02
C GLY A 97 -25.64 -7.88 5.97
N ASN A 98 -24.82 -8.80 6.45
CA ASN A 98 -24.00 -9.64 5.59
C ASN A 98 -24.85 -10.74 4.96
N THR A 99 -24.59 -10.98 3.68
CA THR A 99 -25.05 -12.18 2.97
C THR A 99 -23.85 -13.13 2.84
N TYR A 100 -24.06 -14.42 3.05
CA TYR A 100 -23.00 -15.42 3.00
C TYR A 100 -23.06 -16.25 1.71
N PRO A 101 -21.91 -16.71 1.18
CA PRO A 101 -21.90 -17.60 0.02
C PRO A 101 -22.76 -18.85 0.20
N SER A 102 -22.79 -19.46 1.39
CA SER A 102 -23.64 -20.63 1.67
C SER A 102 -25.14 -20.31 1.56
N SER A 103 -25.57 -19.11 1.97
CA SER A 103 -26.96 -18.67 1.87
C SER A 103 -27.38 -18.48 0.41
N ILE A 104 -26.50 -17.90 -0.41
CA ILE A 104 -26.71 -17.76 -1.85
C ILE A 104 -26.74 -19.14 -2.52
N ALA A 105 -25.78 -20.01 -2.20
CA ALA A 105 -25.71 -21.36 -2.75
C ALA A 105 -27.01 -22.15 -2.52
N ARG A 106 -27.54 -22.10 -1.30
CA ARG A 106 -28.82 -22.73 -0.94
C ARG A 106 -30.03 -22.08 -1.62
N ALA A 107 -30.13 -20.75 -1.59
CA ALA A 107 -31.32 -20.04 -2.06
C ALA A 107 -31.45 -20.02 -3.59
N PHE A 108 -30.32 -20.04 -4.31
CA PHE A 108 -30.27 -19.96 -5.77
C PHE A 108 -29.82 -21.27 -6.43
N GLY A 109 -29.64 -22.35 -5.65
CA GLY A 109 -29.26 -23.67 -6.17
C GLY A 109 -27.93 -23.68 -6.91
N CYS A 110 -26.96 -22.87 -6.48
CA CYS A 110 -25.66 -22.72 -7.14
C CYS A 110 -24.50 -23.22 -6.27
N GLY A 111 -23.37 -23.55 -6.90
CA GLY A 111 -22.17 -23.99 -6.16
C GLY A 111 -21.56 -22.89 -5.29
N ALA A 112 -20.82 -23.27 -4.24
CA ALA A 112 -20.19 -22.35 -3.29
C ALA A 112 -19.28 -21.30 -3.95
N LEU A 113 -18.54 -21.70 -4.99
CA LEU A 113 -17.71 -20.80 -5.79
C LEU A 113 -18.53 -19.76 -6.57
N THR A 114 -19.66 -20.16 -7.16
CA THR A 114 -20.58 -19.26 -7.89
C THR A 114 -21.19 -18.24 -6.94
N ALA A 115 -21.56 -18.70 -5.75
CA ALA A 115 -22.10 -17.86 -4.69
C ALA A 115 -21.08 -16.82 -4.18
N THR A 116 -19.84 -17.24 -3.94
CA THR A 116 -18.74 -16.32 -3.56
C THR A 116 -18.47 -15.30 -4.67
N ALA A 117 -18.43 -15.75 -5.93
CA ALA A 117 -18.23 -14.88 -7.08
C ALA A 117 -19.36 -13.86 -7.25
N ALA A 118 -20.61 -14.28 -7.09
CA ALA A 118 -21.78 -13.39 -7.18
C ALA A 118 -21.75 -12.30 -6.09
N LEU A 119 -21.44 -12.69 -4.85
CA LEU A 119 -21.35 -11.74 -3.74
C LEU A 119 -20.23 -10.72 -3.93
N GLN A 120 -19.04 -11.17 -4.35
CA GLN A 120 -17.92 -10.26 -4.66
C GLN A 120 -18.22 -9.37 -5.88
N THR A 121 -18.97 -9.87 -6.87
CA THR A 121 -19.42 -9.08 -8.03
C THR A 121 -20.33 -7.93 -7.59
N ILE A 122 -21.29 -8.22 -6.72
CA ILE A 122 -22.19 -7.19 -6.15
C ILE A 122 -21.39 -6.17 -5.34
N ALA A 123 -20.45 -6.61 -4.51
CA ALA A 123 -19.61 -5.72 -3.72
C ALA A 123 -18.77 -4.78 -4.61
N ARG A 124 -18.13 -5.31 -5.66
CA ARG A 124 -17.37 -4.52 -6.64
C ARG A 124 -18.25 -3.51 -7.37
N TRP A 125 -19.45 -3.91 -7.80
CA TRP A 125 -20.41 -3.00 -8.46
C TRP A 125 -20.93 -1.90 -7.51
N CYS A 126 -21.16 -2.22 -6.24
CA CYS A 126 -21.57 -1.22 -5.24
C CYS A 126 -20.48 -0.15 -5.01
N GLY A 127 -19.22 -0.47 -5.26
CA GLY A 127 -18.09 0.45 -5.23
C GLY A 127 -17.82 1.20 -6.56
N ALA A 128 -18.58 0.92 -7.63
CA ALA A 128 -18.36 1.46 -8.97
C ALA A 128 -19.39 2.55 -9.35
N LEU A 129 -19.23 3.23 -10.48
CA LEU A 129 -20.13 4.31 -10.91
C LEU A 129 -21.28 3.82 -11.81
N GLU A 130 -21.16 2.62 -12.38
CA GLU A 130 -22.08 2.11 -13.38
C GLU A 130 -23.48 1.82 -12.83
N PRO A 131 -24.54 2.08 -13.62
CA PRO A 131 -25.92 1.94 -13.16
C PRO A 131 -26.40 0.48 -13.04
N THR A 132 -25.68 -0.48 -13.62
CA THR A 132 -26.10 -1.90 -13.65
C THR A 132 -24.93 -2.85 -13.45
N ILE A 133 -25.20 -4.00 -12.82
CA ILE A 133 -24.24 -5.10 -12.71
C ILE A 133 -23.94 -5.63 -14.12
N GLY A 134 -22.74 -5.30 -14.61
CA GLY A 134 -22.16 -5.83 -15.83
C GLY A 134 -20.97 -6.76 -15.57
N GLN A 135 -20.44 -7.30 -16.66
CA GLN A 135 -19.32 -8.25 -16.67
C GLN A 135 -18.04 -7.70 -16.03
N GLN A 136 -17.81 -6.38 -16.08
CA GLN A 136 -16.63 -5.72 -15.52
C GLN A 136 -16.52 -5.84 -13.99
N HIS A 137 -17.63 -6.14 -13.32
CA HIS A 137 -17.65 -6.29 -11.86
C HIS A 137 -17.32 -7.72 -11.41
N VAL A 138 -17.33 -8.70 -12.32
CA VAL A 138 -17.07 -10.10 -11.96
C VAL A 138 -15.59 -10.27 -11.63
N PRO A 139 -15.20 -10.78 -10.44
CA PRO A 139 -13.81 -11.01 -10.08
C PRO A 139 -13.10 -11.91 -11.09
N PRO A 140 -12.08 -11.40 -11.81
CA PRO A 140 -11.39 -12.20 -12.82
C PRO A 140 -10.79 -13.49 -12.26
N GLU A 141 -10.33 -13.47 -11.01
CA GLU A 141 -9.77 -14.63 -10.29
C GLU A 141 -10.81 -15.72 -10.00
N LEU A 142 -12.07 -15.35 -9.76
CA LEU A 142 -13.15 -16.32 -9.54
C LEU A 142 -13.80 -16.75 -10.85
N ALA A 143 -13.97 -15.83 -11.81
CA ALA A 143 -14.47 -16.14 -13.15
C ALA A 143 -13.60 -17.21 -13.84
N ALA A 144 -12.27 -17.17 -13.62
CA ALA A 144 -11.34 -18.14 -14.17
C ALA A 144 -11.53 -19.57 -13.62
N ARG A 145 -12.17 -19.74 -12.47
CA ARG A 145 -12.43 -21.04 -11.82
C ARG A 145 -13.77 -21.66 -12.23
N MET A 146 -14.50 -21.07 -13.18
CA MET A 146 -15.88 -21.44 -13.52
C MET A 146 -16.06 -21.82 -14.99
N ALA A 147 -16.96 -22.78 -15.27
CA ALA A 147 -17.24 -23.25 -16.64
C ALA A 147 -18.01 -22.22 -17.48
N ASP A 148 -18.96 -21.50 -16.87
CA ASP A 148 -19.69 -20.40 -17.50
C ASP A 148 -19.80 -19.21 -16.52
N PRO A 149 -18.93 -18.19 -16.65
CA PRO A 149 -18.97 -16.99 -15.81
C PRO A 149 -20.19 -16.09 -16.05
N SER A 150 -20.91 -16.26 -17.16
CA SER A 150 -22.13 -15.48 -17.42
C SER A 150 -23.24 -15.83 -16.42
N VAL A 151 -23.22 -17.05 -15.90
CA VAL A 151 -24.05 -17.51 -14.78
C VAL A 151 -23.81 -16.64 -13.54
N VAL A 152 -22.58 -16.16 -13.29
CA VAL A 152 -22.30 -15.28 -12.14
C VAL A 152 -23.07 -13.97 -12.24
N ILE A 153 -23.22 -13.39 -13.44
CA ILE A 153 -23.97 -12.15 -13.61
C ILE A 153 -25.46 -12.40 -13.40
N ALA A 154 -25.99 -13.48 -13.98
CA ALA A 154 -27.39 -13.85 -13.78
C ALA A 154 -27.68 -14.05 -12.28
N VAL A 155 -26.87 -14.87 -11.61
CA VAL A 155 -26.97 -15.11 -10.17
C VAL A 155 -26.75 -13.82 -9.37
N ALA A 156 -25.77 -12.97 -9.71
CA ALA A 156 -25.54 -11.71 -9.01
C ALA A 156 -26.71 -10.73 -9.17
N ARG A 157 -27.34 -10.67 -10.34
CA ARG A 157 -28.54 -9.87 -10.59
C ARG A 157 -29.74 -10.42 -9.85
N ASP A 158 -29.91 -11.73 -9.82
CA ASP A 158 -31.00 -12.40 -9.10
C ASP A 158 -30.84 -12.25 -7.58
N VAL A 159 -29.60 -12.43 -7.08
CA VAL A 159 -29.24 -12.17 -5.68
C VAL A 159 -29.47 -10.71 -5.33
N TRP A 160 -29.01 -9.76 -6.15
CA TRP A 160 -29.25 -8.33 -5.94
C TRP A 160 -30.75 -8.00 -5.95
N SER A 161 -31.51 -8.55 -6.89
CA SER A 161 -32.97 -8.42 -6.96
C SER A 161 -33.62 -8.96 -5.68
N ALA A 162 -33.20 -10.12 -5.19
CA ALA A 162 -33.68 -10.70 -3.95
C ALA A 162 -33.28 -9.88 -2.72
N MET A 163 -32.08 -9.30 -2.69
CA MET A 163 -31.65 -8.35 -1.67
C MET A 163 -32.66 -7.20 -1.62
N VAL A 164 -32.83 -6.47 -2.74
CA VAL A 164 -33.71 -5.29 -2.87
C VAL A 164 -35.18 -5.60 -2.56
N GLN A 165 -35.70 -6.74 -3.01
CA GLN A 165 -37.09 -7.14 -2.77
C GLN A 165 -37.36 -7.60 -1.33
N GLY A 166 -36.32 -7.99 -0.60
CA GLY A 166 -36.47 -8.37 0.80
C GLY A 166 -37.18 -9.70 1.04
N ARG A 167 -37.29 -10.58 0.03
CA ARG A 167 -38.14 -11.79 0.07
C ARG A 167 -37.46 -13.03 0.66
N VAL A 168 -36.13 -13.11 0.56
CA VAL A 168 -35.36 -14.25 1.08
C VAL A 168 -34.75 -13.87 2.44
N PRO A 169 -35.13 -14.54 3.55
CA PRO A 169 -34.70 -14.18 4.90
C PRO A 169 -33.18 -14.05 5.06
N ASP A 170 -32.42 -14.99 4.51
CA ASP A 170 -30.96 -15.09 4.67
C ASP A 170 -30.14 -14.25 3.67
N ILE A 171 -30.81 -13.58 2.73
CA ILE A 171 -30.16 -12.70 1.74
C ILE A 171 -30.48 -11.26 2.13
N ARG A 172 -29.49 -10.56 2.66
CA ARG A 172 -29.60 -9.20 3.22
C ARG A 172 -28.85 -8.20 2.36
N LEU A 173 -29.35 -6.97 2.32
CA LEU A 173 -28.70 -5.90 1.58
C LEU A 173 -27.48 -5.40 2.39
N PRO A 174 -26.27 -5.36 1.80
CA PRO A 174 -25.12 -4.76 2.46
C PRO A 174 -25.27 -3.24 2.55
N HIS A 175 -24.52 -2.61 3.45
CA HIS A 175 -24.58 -1.16 3.65
C HIS A 175 -24.19 -0.36 2.39
N ASP A 176 -23.22 -0.86 1.61
CA ASP A 176 -22.85 -0.23 0.33
C ASP A 176 -23.94 -0.38 -0.74
N GLY A 177 -24.86 -1.33 -0.57
CA GLY A 177 -25.98 -1.53 -1.48
C GLY A 177 -26.96 -0.36 -1.49
N TYR A 178 -27.40 0.13 -0.32
CA TYR A 178 -28.29 1.29 -0.29
C TYR A 178 -27.56 2.59 -0.64
N LEU A 179 -26.25 2.68 -0.38
CA LEU A 179 -25.42 3.81 -0.83
C LEU A 179 -25.37 3.84 -2.36
N LYS A 180 -25.16 2.68 -3.01
CA LYS A 180 -25.20 2.55 -4.47
C LYS A 180 -26.56 2.98 -5.03
N LEU A 181 -27.66 2.51 -4.42
CA LEU A 181 -29.02 2.93 -4.80
C LEU A 181 -29.22 4.45 -4.68
N PHE A 182 -28.72 5.05 -3.60
CA PHE A 182 -28.82 6.50 -3.40
C PHE A 182 -27.98 7.28 -4.40
N GLN A 183 -26.73 6.84 -4.66
CA GLN A 183 -25.86 7.44 -5.67
C GLN A 183 -26.50 7.44 -7.06
N MET A 184 -27.15 6.34 -7.45
CA MET A 184 -27.81 6.21 -8.75
C MET A 184 -28.99 7.17 -8.95
N GLU A 185 -29.59 7.68 -7.87
CA GLU A 185 -30.62 8.74 -7.95
C GLU A 185 -30.04 10.12 -8.26
N GLN A 186 -28.71 10.25 -8.27
CA GLN A 186 -27.99 11.51 -8.47
C GLN A 186 -28.50 12.60 -7.50
N PRO A 187 -28.37 12.38 -6.19
CA PRO A 187 -29.05 13.19 -5.21
C PRO A 187 -28.42 14.59 -5.11
N VAL A 188 -29.28 15.60 -5.05
CA VAL A 188 -28.88 16.96 -4.62
C VAL A 188 -29.14 17.07 -3.13
N LEU A 189 -28.09 17.40 -2.36
CA LEU A 189 -28.15 17.51 -0.91
C LEU A 189 -28.81 18.84 -0.50
N ARG A 190 -30.12 18.94 -0.73
CA ARG A 190 -30.92 20.14 -0.47
C ARG A 190 -30.95 20.50 1.01
N GLY A 191 -31.08 21.80 1.29
CA GLY A 191 -31.20 22.33 2.66
C GLY A 191 -29.88 22.78 3.28
N PHE A 192 -28.78 22.66 2.54
CA PHE A 192 -27.44 23.12 2.95
C PHE A 192 -26.88 24.12 1.96
N ASP A 193 -26.12 25.08 2.47
CA ASP A 193 -25.50 26.17 1.73
C ASP A 193 -23.97 25.99 1.63
N THR A 194 -23.39 25.00 2.34
CA THR A 194 -21.96 24.64 2.30
C THR A 194 -21.77 23.19 2.75
N ILE A 195 -20.79 22.48 2.20
CA ILE A 195 -20.43 21.11 2.56
C ILE A 195 -18.99 21.05 3.07
N LEU A 196 -18.78 20.40 4.21
CA LEU A 196 -17.45 20.10 4.75
C LEU A 196 -17.23 18.60 4.61
N VAL A 197 -16.11 18.18 4.02
CA VAL A 197 -15.75 16.79 3.81
C VAL A 197 -14.44 16.50 4.53
N ASP A 198 -14.53 15.63 5.53
CA ASP A 198 -13.37 15.17 6.30
C ASP A 198 -12.84 13.85 5.72
N GLU A 199 -11.53 13.62 5.81
CA GLU A 199 -10.81 12.47 5.20
C GLU A 199 -11.09 12.32 3.69
N ALA A 200 -11.02 13.42 2.95
CA ALA A 200 -11.38 13.49 1.54
C ALA A 200 -10.45 12.67 0.62
N GLN A 201 -9.26 12.26 1.07
CA GLN A 201 -8.39 11.33 0.37
C GLN A 201 -8.94 9.89 0.30
N ASP A 202 -9.87 9.55 1.21
CA ASP A 202 -10.40 8.18 1.39
C ASP A 202 -11.81 7.99 0.82
N LEU A 203 -12.32 8.92 0.00
CA LEU A 203 -13.69 8.81 -0.52
C LEU A 203 -13.82 7.61 -1.47
N ASN A 204 -14.81 6.74 -1.22
CA ASN A 204 -15.22 5.76 -2.23
C ASN A 204 -15.86 6.45 -3.44
N LEU A 205 -15.79 5.85 -4.63
CA LEU A 205 -16.31 6.42 -5.87
C LEU A 205 -17.76 6.87 -5.80
N CYS A 206 -18.64 6.10 -5.14
CA CYS A 206 -20.05 6.49 -4.99
C CYS A 206 -20.21 7.78 -4.17
N THR A 207 -19.46 7.91 -3.08
CA THR A 207 -19.46 9.10 -2.23
C THR A 207 -18.84 10.28 -2.94
N PHE A 208 -17.71 10.07 -3.62
CA PHE A 208 -17.11 11.09 -4.48
C PHE A 208 -18.08 11.60 -5.54
N ASP A 209 -18.81 10.70 -6.20
CA ASP A 209 -19.81 11.08 -7.22
C ASP A 209 -20.98 11.89 -6.63
N ILE A 210 -21.41 11.57 -5.41
CA ILE A 210 -22.40 12.38 -4.71
C ILE A 210 -21.81 13.76 -4.36
N VAL A 211 -20.63 13.81 -3.76
CA VAL A 211 -19.99 15.05 -3.29
C VAL A 211 -19.69 16.00 -4.46
N ARG A 212 -19.07 15.50 -5.54
CA ARG A 212 -18.65 16.32 -6.68
C ARG A 212 -19.82 17.01 -7.40
N ARG A 213 -21.03 16.45 -7.33
CA ARG A 213 -22.24 16.96 -7.97
C ARG A 213 -22.87 18.13 -7.23
N GLN A 214 -22.43 18.40 -6.00
CA GLN A 214 -23.01 19.46 -5.20
C GLN A 214 -22.50 20.83 -5.69
N SER A 215 -23.43 21.77 -5.87
CA SER A 215 -23.15 23.12 -6.38
C SER A 215 -22.82 24.14 -5.29
N VAL A 216 -22.93 23.73 -4.03
CA VAL A 216 -22.68 24.60 -2.88
C VAL A 216 -21.19 24.64 -2.53
N PRO A 217 -20.71 25.72 -1.89
CA PRO A 217 -19.34 25.81 -1.42
C PRO A 217 -18.88 24.58 -0.63
N MET A 218 -17.60 24.22 -0.74
CA MET A 218 -17.06 22.98 -0.21
C MET A 218 -15.71 23.18 0.47
N VAL A 219 -15.47 22.48 1.57
CA VAL A 219 -14.13 22.36 2.19
C VAL A 219 -13.77 20.88 2.29
N LEU A 220 -12.64 20.49 1.73
CA LEU A 220 -12.11 19.13 1.69
C LEU A 220 -10.86 19.06 2.57
N VAL A 221 -10.69 18.04 3.41
CA VAL A 221 -9.50 17.91 4.29
C VAL A 221 -8.89 16.50 4.21
N GLY A 222 -7.56 16.32 3.98
CA GLY A 222 -6.92 15.00 3.68
C GLY A 222 -5.40 14.97 3.31
N ASP A 223 -4.88 13.90 2.64
CA ASP A 223 -3.43 13.67 2.22
C ASP A 223 -3.17 13.01 0.78
N ALA A 224 -1.99 13.10 0.05
CA ALA A 224 -1.82 12.78 -1.44
C ALA A 224 -0.43 12.20 -2.01
N HIS A 225 -0.21 11.79 -3.34
CA HIS A 225 1.05 11.86 -4.28
C HIS A 225 1.30 10.82 -5.50
N GLN A 226 1.41 11.21 -6.85
CA GLN A 226 2.14 10.61 -8.10
C GLN A 226 1.65 11.08 -9.57
N CYS A 227 2.48 11.53 -10.60
CA CYS A 227 2.09 11.95 -12.06
C CYS A 227 3.18 12.19 -13.24
N VAL A 228 2.80 12.39 -14.54
CA VAL A 228 3.61 12.92 -15.74
C VAL A 228 3.27 14.36 -16.20
N VAL A 229 4.03 15.10 -17.04
CA VAL A 229 3.77 16.56 -17.32
C VAL A 229 2.79 16.89 -18.47
N GLU A 230 2.20 18.10 -18.45
CA GLU A 230 1.40 18.72 -19.53
C GLU A 230 2.14 18.76 -20.87
N GLY A 231 1.41 18.64 -21.98
CA GLY A 231 1.99 18.64 -23.33
C GLY A 231 2.63 17.31 -23.75
N THR A 232 2.70 16.33 -22.85
CA THR A 232 3.14 14.96 -23.18
C THR A 232 2.20 14.36 -24.23
N LEU A 233 2.73 13.94 -25.37
CA LEU A 233 1.99 13.39 -26.49
C LEU A 233 1.62 11.91 -26.26
N VAL A 234 0.34 11.60 -26.20
CA VAL A 234 -0.19 10.24 -26.01
C VAL A 234 -0.67 9.66 -27.33
N ALA A 235 -0.21 8.46 -27.67
CA ALA A 235 -0.65 7.75 -28.87
C ALA A 235 -2.01 7.07 -28.63
N ARG A 236 -2.99 7.38 -29.48
CA ARG A 236 -4.33 6.77 -29.47
C ARG A 236 -4.36 5.50 -30.32
N ALA A 237 -5.40 4.70 -30.10
CA ALA A 237 -5.59 3.43 -30.81
C ALA A 237 -5.88 3.61 -32.31
N ASP A 238 -6.38 4.78 -32.72
CA ASP A 238 -6.69 5.14 -34.10
C ASP A 238 -5.44 5.62 -34.90
N GLY A 239 -4.25 5.59 -34.28
CA GLY A 239 -3.00 6.05 -34.88
C GLY A 239 -2.76 7.55 -34.73
N THR A 240 -3.69 8.31 -34.16
CA THR A 240 -3.47 9.73 -33.85
C THR A 240 -2.62 9.89 -32.60
N VAL A 241 -1.89 11.00 -32.52
CA VAL A 241 -1.10 11.37 -31.35
C VAL A 241 -1.61 12.72 -30.86
N VAL A 242 -2.02 12.80 -29.59
CA VAL A 242 -2.60 14.01 -29.00
C VAL A 242 -1.93 14.35 -27.67
N PRO A 243 -1.83 15.62 -27.29
CA PRO A 243 -1.37 15.99 -25.96
C PRO A 243 -2.21 15.35 -24.84
N ILE A 244 -1.58 14.99 -23.73
CA ILE A 244 -2.19 14.24 -22.61
C ILE A 244 -3.37 14.99 -21.98
N GLU A 245 -3.36 16.32 -22.01
CA GLU A 245 -4.47 17.16 -21.58
C GLU A 245 -5.75 16.98 -22.41
N ARG A 246 -5.65 16.37 -23.60
CA ARG A 246 -6.77 16.04 -24.48
C ARG A 246 -7.25 14.60 -24.37
N ILE A 247 -6.61 13.79 -23.53
CA ILE A 247 -7.06 12.41 -23.26
C ILE A 247 -8.20 12.46 -22.23
N GLU A 248 -9.26 11.70 -22.50
CA GLU A 248 -10.46 11.60 -21.66
C GLU A 248 -10.77 10.13 -21.28
N PRO A 249 -11.46 9.89 -20.15
CA PRO A 249 -11.94 8.55 -19.82
C PRO A 249 -12.80 7.95 -20.94
N GLY A 250 -12.61 6.67 -21.24
CA GLY A 250 -13.24 5.97 -22.36
C GLY A 250 -12.43 6.02 -23.66
N ASP A 251 -11.45 6.91 -23.77
CA ASP A 251 -10.52 6.90 -24.90
C ASP A 251 -9.74 5.59 -24.96
N ARG A 252 -9.45 5.14 -26.19
CA ARG A 252 -8.57 4.01 -26.41
C ARG A 252 -7.18 4.54 -26.74
N VAL A 253 -6.23 4.23 -25.87
CA VAL A 253 -4.81 4.55 -26.06
C VAL A 253 -4.05 3.32 -26.52
N ARG A 254 -2.95 3.56 -27.24
CA ARG A 254 -2.04 2.51 -27.68
C ARG A 254 -1.19 2.06 -26.50
N THR A 255 -1.13 0.76 -26.26
CA THR A 255 -0.47 0.15 -25.10
C THR A 255 0.32 -1.07 -25.54
N THR A 256 1.39 -1.43 -24.84
CA THR A 256 2.04 -2.73 -25.05
C THR A 256 1.28 -3.84 -24.34
N VAL A 257 1.19 -4.99 -25.01
CA VAL A 257 0.65 -6.25 -24.44
C VAL A 257 1.76 -7.27 -24.21
N GLY A 258 3.00 -6.78 -24.13
CA GLY A 258 4.19 -7.60 -24.00
C GLY A 258 4.62 -8.25 -25.31
N GLY A 259 5.77 -8.91 -25.30
CA GLY A 259 6.27 -9.60 -26.49
C GLY A 259 6.70 -8.68 -27.65
N GLY A 260 6.81 -7.37 -27.43
CA GLY A 260 7.13 -6.37 -28.45
C GLY A 260 5.92 -5.99 -29.29
N LYS A 261 4.73 -6.44 -28.87
CA LYS A 261 3.47 -6.23 -29.56
C LYS A 261 2.68 -5.11 -28.89
N PHE A 262 1.95 -4.37 -29.71
CA PHE A 262 1.04 -3.33 -29.25
C PHE A 262 -0.40 -3.72 -29.49
N SER A 263 -1.26 -3.18 -28.65
CA SER A 263 -2.70 -3.21 -28.82
C SER A 263 -3.26 -1.88 -28.35
N SER A 264 -4.55 -1.86 -28.03
CA SER A 264 -5.18 -0.72 -27.36
C SER A 264 -5.83 -1.15 -26.06
N ALA A 265 -5.82 -0.24 -25.09
CA ALA A 265 -6.56 -0.36 -23.85
C ALA A 265 -7.38 0.90 -23.60
N VAL A 266 -8.42 0.76 -22.78
CA VAL A 266 -9.30 1.87 -22.43
C VAL A 266 -8.68 2.65 -21.27
N VAL A 267 -8.73 3.97 -21.38
CA VAL A 267 -8.43 4.89 -20.28
C VAL A 267 -9.62 4.85 -19.33
N ALA A 268 -9.48 4.19 -18.18
CA ALA A 268 -10.51 4.16 -17.14
C ALA A 268 -10.70 5.53 -16.49
N ASN A 269 -9.59 6.23 -16.18
CA ASN A 269 -9.61 7.51 -15.49
C ASN A 269 -8.48 8.42 -16.00
N VAL A 270 -8.68 9.73 -15.90
CA VAL A 270 -7.66 10.74 -16.18
C VAL A 270 -7.58 11.66 -14.96
N PHE A 271 -6.41 11.76 -14.37
CA PHE A 271 -6.11 12.65 -13.27
C PHE A 271 -5.31 13.84 -13.79
N ARG A 272 -5.61 15.03 -13.28
CA ARG A 272 -4.98 16.30 -13.67
C ARG A 272 -4.65 17.07 -12.41
N ARG A 273 -3.42 17.55 -12.27
CA ARG A 273 -2.91 18.23 -11.06
C ARG A 273 -1.98 19.34 -11.48
N LYS A 274 -1.75 20.34 -10.62
CA LYS A 274 -0.67 21.32 -10.79
C LYS A 274 0.49 20.95 -9.86
N ARG A 275 1.73 21.04 -10.34
CA ARG A 275 2.93 20.70 -9.57
C ARG A 275 4.01 21.74 -9.71
N VAL A 276 4.56 22.13 -8.55
CA VAL A 276 5.78 22.92 -8.42
C VAL A 276 6.83 22.04 -7.74
N GLY A 277 8.01 21.91 -8.34
CA GLY A 277 9.13 21.17 -7.76
C GLY A 277 9.95 20.38 -8.79
N LYS A 278 10.75 19.43 -8.31
CA LYS A 278 11.60 18.59 -9.16
C LYS A 278 10.77 17.79 -10.17
N LEU A 279 11.24 17.81 -11.41
CA LEU A 279 10.80 17.00 -12.54
C LEU A 279 12.03 16.30 -13.11
N VAL A 280 11.83 15.09 -13.63
CA VAL A 280 12.88 14.31 -14.27
C VAL A 280 12.56 14.21 -15.76
N ARG A 281 13.48 14.71 -16.59
CA ARG A 281 13.44 14.59 -18.04
C ARG A 281 14.39 13.48 -18.48
N ILE A 282 13.87 12.51 -19.21
CA ILE A 282 14.62 11.38 -19.76
C ILE A 282 14.66 11.56 -21.27
N ARG A 283 15.86 11.56 -21.87
CA ARG A 283 16.08 11.60 -23.32
C ARG A 283 16.71 10.31 -23.81
N LEU A 284 16.17 9.75 -24.88
CA LEU A 284 16.66 8.54 -25.51
C LEU A 284 17.53 8.83 -26.75
N VAL A 285 18.31 7.86 -27.21
CA VAL A 285 19.23 7.99 -28.36
C VAL A 285 18.49 8.29 -29.66
N SER A 286 17.25 7.82 -29.83
CA SER A 286 16.43 8.20 -30.99
C SER A 286 16.01 9.68 -31.02
N GLY A 287 16.23 10.42 -29.92
CA GLY A 287 15.78 11.81 -29.74
C GLY A 287 14.43 11.94 -29.04
N ARG A 288 13.74 10.83 -28.74
CA ARG A 288 12.52 10.83 -27.90
C ARG A 288 12.82 11.32 -26.49
N GLU A 289 11.89 12.03 -25.89
CA GLU A 289 12.03 12.52 -24.52
C GLU A 289 10.72 12.50 -23.75
N LEU A 290 10.79 12.21 -22.45
CA LEU A 290 9.64 12.18 -21.55
C LEU A 290 9.99 12.89 -20.24
N THR A 291 9.08 13.70 -19.73
CA THR A 291 9.24 14.39 -18.45
C THR A 291 8.14 13.98 -17.49
N SER A 292 8.52 13.66 -16.26
CA SER A 292 7.60 13.24 -15.22
C SER A 292 8.04 13.69 -13.84
N THR A 293 7.19 13.43 -12.85
CA THR A 293 7.58 13.56 -11.46
C THR A 293 8.64 12.49 -11.09
N PRO A 294 9.55 12.77 -10.13
CA PRO A 294 10.62 11.84 -9.72
C PRO A 294 10.13 10.44 -9.34
N GLU A 295 8.96 10.37 -8.69
CA GLU A 295 8.34 9.13 -8.25
C GLU A 295 7.53 8.40 -9.33
N HIS A 296 7.26 9.04 -10.48
CA HIS A 296 6.51 8.42 -11.56
C HIS A 296 7.25 7.19 -12.07
N THR A 297 6.54 6.07 -12.16
CA THR A 297 7.16 4.81 -12.58
C THR A 297 7.28 4.75 -14.10
N HIS A 298 8.46 4.37 -14.59
CA HIS A 298 8.74 4.04 -15.98
C HIS A 298 9.21 2.60 -16.12
N PHE A 299 9.30 2.10 -17.35
CA PHE A 299 9.92 0.80 -17.62
C PHE A 299 11.33 0.98 -18.17
N ALA A 300 12.34 0.65 -17.35
CA ALA A 300 13.74 0.80 -17.72
C ALA A 300 14.60 -0.36 -17.18
N GLU A 301 15.58 -0.81 -17.96
CA GLU A 301 16.53 -1.87 -17.55
C GLU A 301 17.83 -1.83 -18.35
N PHE A 302 18.93 -2.28 -17.75
CA PHE A 302 20.18 -2.56 -18.47
C PHE A 302 20.10 -3.88 -19.24
N VAL A 303 19.86 -3.81 -20.55
CA VAL A 303 19.68 -4.99 -21.42
C VAL A 303 21.00 -5.38 -22.10
N GLU A 304 21.49 -6.59 -21.83
CA GLU A 304 22.71 -7.13 -22.45
C GLU A 304 22.53 -7.27 -23.97
N GLY A 305 23.48 -6.74 -24.75
CA GLY A 305 23.48 -6.83 -26.21
C GLY A 305 22.73 -5.71 -26.94
N ALA A 306 21.81 -5.00 -26.28
CA ALA A 306 21.14 -3.82 -26.86
C ALA A 306 22.12 -2.67 -27.13
N SER A 307 23.23 -2.61 -26.39
CA SER A 307 24.28 -1.60 -26.47
C SER A 307 25.43 -1.94 -27.43
N GLY A 308 25.10 -2.55 -28.57
CA GLY A 308 26.04 -3.13 -29.53
C GLY A 308 26.63 -2.19 -30.59
N ARG A 309 27.24 -1.07 -30.21
CA ARG A 309 28.35 -0.33 -30.90
C ARG A 309 28.61 1.03 -30.24
N TYR A 310 27.53 1.72 -29.81
CA TYR A 310 27.58 3.10 -29.30
C TYR A 310 28.48 3.28 -28.07
N LEU A 311 28.59 2.26 -27.21
CA LEU A 311 29.29 2.36 -25.92
C LEU A 311 30.59 1.55 -25.84
N ARG A 312 31.01 0.85 -26.92
CA ARG A 312 32.23 0.02 -26.90
C ARG A 312 33.52 0.84 -27.00
N SER A 313 33.48 1.99 -27.66
CA SER A 313 34.63 2.90 -27.82
C SER A 313 34.70 4.00 -26.75
N ASN A 314 33.59 4.27 -26.04
CA ASN A 314 33.51 5.36 -25.05
C ASN A 314 32.66 4.98 -23.82
N SER A 315 32.87 3.78 -23.26
CA SER A 315 32.15 3.34 -22.07
C SER A 315 32.51 4.23 -20.87
N PRO A 316 31.55 4.96 -20.28
CA PRO A 316 31.83 5.78 -19.10
C PRO A 316 32.26 4.91 -17.93
N HIS A 317 33.03 5.51 -17.03
CA HIS A 317 33.32 4.96 -15.71
C HIS A 317 32.16 5.31 -14.78
N MET A 318 31.90 4.48 -13.79
CA MET A 318 30.75 4.65 -12.91
C MET A 318 31.20 4.51 -11.47
N VAL A 319 30.65 5.36 -10.61
CA VAL A 319 30.62 5.11 -9.18
C VAL A 319 29.36 4.31 -8.92
N TYR A 320 29.48 3.19 -8.22
CA TYR A 320 28.35 2.36 -7.85
C TYR A 320 28.31 2.18 -6.34
N LEU A 321 27.12 1.95 -5.83
CA LEU A 321 26.84 1.48 -4.48
C LEU A 321 26.39 0.03 -4.58
N MET A 322 26.92 -0.88 -3.77
CA MET A 322 26.43 -2.26 -3.67
C MET A 322 26.08 -2.58 -2.23
N ARG A 323 25.01 -3.36 -2.06
CA ARG A 323 24.55 -3.84 -0.76
C ARG A 323 24.69 -5.35 -0.67
N ARG A 324 25.16 -5.84 0.47
CA ARG A 324 25.14 -7.25 0.87
C ARG A 324 24.85 -7.35 2.35
N GLY A 325 23.81 -8.06 2.76
CA GLY A 325 23.39 -7.95 4.16
C GLY A 325 22.97 -6.50 4.44
N ASP A 326 23.38 -6.00 5.59
CA ASP A 326 23.39 -4.57 5.97
C ASP A 326 24.67 -3.84 5.55
N TRP A 327 25.57 -4.51 4.85
CA TRP A 327 26.84 -3.91 4.45
C TRP A 327 26.70 -3.22 3.10
N PHE A 328 27.12 -1.96 3.07
CA PHE A 328 27.21 -1.18 1.85
C PHE A 328 28.65 -0.86 1.54
N ARG A 329 28.99 -0.86 0.26
CA ARG A 329 30.27 -0.35 -0.21
C ARG A 329 30.09 0.48 -1.45
N VAL A 330 30.96 1.47 -1.61
CA VAL A 330 31.10 2.19 -2.87
C VAL A 330 32.26 1.58 -3.66
N GLY A 331 32.19 1.72 -4.98
CA GLY A 331 33.21 1.20 -5.86
C GLY A 331 33.16 1.87 -7.22
N THR A 332 34.24 1.70 -8.00
CA THR A 332 34.25 2.11 -9.40
C THR A 332 34.36 0.92 -10.34
N THR A 333 33.75 1.07 -11.52
CA THR A 333 33.89 0.14 -12.63
C THR A 333 33.58 0.86 -13.94
N ARG A 334 33.81 0.19 -15.07
CA ARG A 334 33.33 0.67 -16.36
C ARG A 334 31.90 0.20 -16.55
N MET A 335 31.08 1.02 -17.21
CA MET A 335 29.73 0.61 -17.59
C MET A 335 29.76 -0.72 -18.34
N TYR A 336 30.73 -0.92 -19.25
CA TYR A 336 30.97 -2.20 -19.93
C TYR A 336 32.39 -2.73 -19.70
N SER A 337 32.49 -4.00 -19.30
CA SER A 337 33.79 -4.69 -19.19
C SER A 337 34.23 -5.28 -20.53
N PRO A 338 35.51 -5.12 -20.95
CA PRO A 338 36.03 -5.72 -22.17
C PRO A 338 36.18 -7.25 -22.11
N ILE A 339 36.18 -7.85 -20.91
CA ILE A 339 36.56 -9.26 -20.71
C ILE A 339 35.32 -10.10 -20.40
N ALA A 340 34.87 -10.86 -21.39
CA ALA A 340 34.05 -12.06 -21.14
C ALA A 340 34.61 -13.22 -21.96
N ARG A 341 34.64 -14.43 -21.35
CA ARG A 341 35.08 -15.70 -21.96
C ARG A 341 34.30 -16.12 -23.23
N LYS A 342 33.30 -15.34 -23.67
CA LYS A 342 32.37 -15.65 -24.78
C LYS A 342 32.08 -14.48 -25.74
N GLY A 343 32.84 -13.38 -25.71
CA GLY A 343 32.67 -12.27 -26.68
C GLY A 343 31.49 -11.32 -26.43
N GLU A 344 30.77 -11.46 -25.32
CA GLU A 344 29.67 -10.57 -24.91
C GLU A 344 30.14 -9.58 -23.84
N SER A 345 30.01 -8.27 -24.08
CA SER A 345 30.32 -7.24 -23.07
C SER A 345 29.30 -7.27 -21.94
N GLN A 346 29.76 -7.41 -20.70
CA GLN A 346 28.90 -7.41 -19.50
C GLN A 346 28.96 -6.07 -18.77
N TYR A 347 27.86 -5.71 -18.11
CA TYR A 347 27.80 -4.52 -17.27
C TYR A 347 28.74 -4.65 -16.06
N GLY A 348 29.64 -3.68 -15.86
CA GLY A 348 30.67 -3.77 -14.83
C GLY A 348 30.09 -3.96 -13.43
N VAL A 349 29.03 -3.21 -13.08
CA VAL A 349 28.37 -3.32 -11.77
C VAL A 349 27.73 -4.70 -11.60
N LYS A 350 27.07 -5.25 -12.62
CA LYS A 350 26.52 -6.62 -12.59
C LYS A 350 27.61 -7.68 -12.35
N VAL A 351 28.77 -7.51 -12.97
CA VAL A 351 29.94 -8.37 -12.73
C VAL A 351 30.42 -8.25 -11.28
N ARG A 352 30.48 -7.02 -10.74
CA ARG A 352 30.89 -6.78 -9.35
C ARG A 352 29.90 -7.38 -8.35
N VAL A 353 28.60 -7.18 -8.55
CA VAL A 353 27.53 -7.78 -7.74
C VAL A 353 27.68 -9.29 -7.71
N SER A 354 27.97 -9.91 -8.86
CA SER A 354 28.14 -11.37 -8.94
C SER A 354 29.44 -11.85 -8.28
N GLN A 355 30.57 -11.18 -8.55
CA GLN A 355 31.89 -11.58 -8.05
C GLN A 355 32.02 -11.43 -6.54
N GLU A 356 31.40 -10.40 -5.97
CA GLU A 356 31.47 -10.09 -4.54
C GLU A 356 30.25 -10.65 -3.81
N GLN A 357 29.44 -11.46 -4.49
CA GLN A 357 28.18 -12.00 -4.00
C GLN A 357 27.34 -10.92 -3.31
N ALA A 358 27.25 -9.72 -3.88
CA ALA A 358 26.33 -8.69 -3.38
C ALA A 358 24.87 -9.08 -3.67
N ASP A 359 23.94 -8.52 -2.92
CA ASP A 359 22.50 -8.73 -3.09
C ASP A 359 21.99 -7.87 -4.24
N CYS A 360 22.43 -6.61 -4.29
CA CYS A 360 22.02 -5.62 -5.29
C CYS A 360 23.04 -4.50 -5.45
N GLY A 361 22.85 -3.65 -6.48
CA GLY A 361 23.67 -2.47 -6.68
C GLY A 361 22.97 -1.34 -7.43
N TRP A 362 23.39 -0.12 -7.15
CA TRP A 362 22.95 1.13 -7.77
C TRP A 362 24.15 1.83 -8.43
N ILE A 363 23.88 2.58 -9.49
CA ILE A 363 24.78 3.50 -10.14
C ILE A 363 24.57 4.85 -9.47
N VAL A 364 25.60 5.33 -8.77
CA VAL A 364 25.59 6.62 -8.09
C VAL A 364 25.81 7.74 -9.11
N SER A 365 26.79 7.59 -9.98
CA SER A 365 27.12 8.58 -10.99
C SER A 365 27.97 7.99 -12.13
N THR A 366 27.97 8.68 -13.28
CA THR A 366 28.77 8.32 -14.46
C THR A 366 29.80 9.39 -14.78
N HIS A 367 30.97 8.97 -15.24
CA HIS A 367 32.16 9.80 -15.40
C HIS A 367 32.89 9.47 -16.71
N PRO A 368 33.52 10.46 -17.36
CA PRO A 368 34.22 10.25 -18.63
C PRO A 368 35.54 9.45 -18.47
N SER A 369 36.16 9.47 -17.29
CA SER A 369 37.46 8.82 -17.04
C SER A 369 37.47 8.05 -15.72
N GLU A 370 38.40 7.08 -15.61
CA GLU A 370 38.58 6.33 -14.37
C GLU A 370 38.99 7.25 -13.21
N LEU A 371 39.88 8.21 -13.47
CA LEU A 371 40.33 9.17 -12.46
C LEU A 371 39.16 9.98 -11.89
N ALA A 372 38.28 10.52 -12.73
CA ALA A 372 37.11 11.27 -12.27
C ALA A 372 36.18 10.40 -11.41
N ALA A 373 35.91 9.16 -11.84
CA ALA A 373 35.15 8.22 -11.03
C ALA A 373 35.83 7.89 -9.69
N ARG A 374 37.16 7.78 -9.65
CA ARG A 374 37.93 7.51 -8.42
C ARG A 374 37.91 8.68 -7.43
N VAL A 375 37.97 9.91 -7.95
CA VAL A 375 37.82 11.11 -7.12
C VAL A 375 36.41 11.15 -6.52
N GLU A 376 35.39 10.92 -7.33
CA GLU A 376 34.00 10.86 -6.87
C GLU A 376 33.77 9.72 -5.87
N GLU A 377 34.33 8.52 -6.12
CA GLU A 377 34.32 7.40 -5.17
C GLU A 377 34.91 7.81 -3.82
N ALA A 378 36.02 8.53 -3.80
CA ALA A 378 36.64 8.99 -2.56
C ALA A 378 35.79 10.05 -1.82
N VAL A 379 35.19 10.99 -2.56
CA VAL A 379 34.29 12.01 -1.99
C VAL A 379 33.02 11.36 -1.41
N VAL A 380 32.38 10.48 -2.17
CA VAL A 380 31.20 9.73 -1.73
C VAL A 380 31.55 8.82 -0.53
N ALA A 381 32.68 8.11 -0.59
CA ALA A 381 33.16 7.29 0.53
C ALA A 381 33.32 8.11 1.81
N ALA A 382 33.91 9.31 1.72
CA ALA A 382 34.14 10.19 2.87
C ALA A 382 32.85 10.83 3.41
N ASN A 383 32.02 11.40 2.54
CA ASN A 383 30.81 12.13 2.93
C ASN A 383 29.73 11.23 3.53
N TYR A 384 29.71 9.97 3.09
CA TYR A 384 28.70 9.00 3.52
C TYR A 384 29.27 7.87 4.37
N GLY A 385 30.58 7.85 4.66
CA GLY A 385 31.19 6.82 5.51
C GLY A 385 31.15 5.41 4.90
N LEU A 386 31.31 5.30 3.58
CA LEU A 386 31.19 4.05 2.83
C LEU A 386 32.56 3.39 2.57
N PRO A 387 32.77 2.13 2.95
CA PRO A 387 33.99 1.41 2.60
C PRO A 387 34.18 1.25 1.08
N THR A 388 35.43 1.29 0.62
CA THR A 388 35.84 0.97 -0.76
C THR A 388 36.42 -0.45 -0.91
N ILE A 389 36.48 -1.21 0.20
CA ILE A 389 36.96 -2.60 0.23
C ILE A 389 35.87 -3.58 -0.24
N VAL A 390 36.30 -4.72 -0.80
CA VAL A 390 35.41 -5.79 -1.34
C VAL A 390 34.72 -6.61 -0.26
N PHE A 391 33.54 -7.14 -0.56
CA PHE A 391 32.83 -8.06 0.36
C PHE A 391 33.50 -9.43 0.47
N TYR A 392 34.16 -9.89 -0.60
CA TYR A 392 34.86 -11.16 -0.62
C TYR A 392 36.27 -11.02 -1.16
N ARG A 393 37.19 -11.76 -0.53
CA ARG A 393 38.59 -11.88 -0.93
C ARG A 393 38.70 -12.28 -2.40
N ARG A 394 39.54 -11.55 -3.15
CA ARG A 394 39.84 -11.84 -4.57
C ARG A 394 41.20 -12.52 -4.81
N THR A 395 42.12 -12.51 -3.85
CA THR A 395 43.53 -12.88 -4.06
C THR A 395 43.88 -14.26 -3.49
N PRO A 396 44.72 -15.08 -4.15
CA PRO A 396 45.20 -16.34 -3.57
C PRO A 396 46.09 -16.15 -2.32
N ALA A 397 46.25 -17.24 -1.55
CA ALA A 397 46.80 -17.30 -0.19
C ALA A 397 48.20 -16.66 0.06
N TRP A 398 49.00 -16.39 -0.97
CA TRP A 398 50.43 -16.06 -0.84
C TRP A 398 50.79 -14.56 -0.68
N THR A 399 49.80 -13.66 -0.58
CA THR A 399 50.05 -12.22 -0.32
C THR A 399 49.59 -11.86 1.09
N SER A 400 50.53 -11.84 2.03
CA SER A 400 50.25 -11.93 3.48
C SER A 400 50.19 -10.60 4.23
N GLN A 401 50.25 -9.44 3.58
CA GLN A 401 50.18 -8.15 4.28
C GLN A 401 49.21 -7.16 3.60
N GLY A 402 47.98 -7.15 4.10
CA GLY A 402 46.92 -6.21 3.74
C GLY A 402 45.57 -6.61 4.34
N ALA A 403 44.74 -5.65 4.78
CA ALA A 403 43.45 -5.95 5.40
C ALA A 403 42.45 -6.67 4.46
N ALA A 404 42.63 -6.54 3.14
CA ALA A 404 41.86 -7.26 2.13
C ALA A 404 42.37 -8.69 1.85
N SER A 405 43.47 -9.11 2.48
CA SER A 405 44.08 -10.44 2.30
C SER A 405 43.40 -11.53 3.13
N PHE A 406 42.63 -11.18 4.16
CA PHE A 406 41.93 -12.12 5.04
C PHE A 406 40.43 -11.80 5.09
N GLN A 407 39.59 -12.81 4.86
CA GLN A 407 38.13 -12.63 4.86
C GLN A 407 37.61 -12.18 6.24
N THR A 408 38.26 -12.62 7.31
CA THR A 408 37.97 -12.22 8.70
C THR A 408 38.19 -10.72 8.91
N SER A 409 39.30 -10.18 8.39
CA SER A 409 39.60 -8.74 8.47
C SER A 409 38.62 -7.90 7.64
N ILE A 410 38.18 -8.40 6.48
CA ILE A 410 37.12 -7.75 5.68
C ILE A 410 35.81 -7.67 6.49
N HIS A 411 35.40 -8.78 7.11
CA HIS A 411 34.20 -8.79 7.97
C HIS A 411 34.33 -7.85 9.16
N GLU A 412 35.49 -7.83 9.82
CA GLU A 412 35.75 -6.95 10.95
C GLU A 412 35.62 -5.46 10.57
N ILE A 413 36.08 -5.08 9.37
CA ILE A 413 35.91 -3.72 8.86
C ILE A 413 34.41 -3.39 8.68
N PHE A 414 33.64 -4.26 8.01
CA PHE A 414 32.21 -4.01 7.81
C PHE A 414 31.37 -4.10 9.09
N GLN A 415 31.85 -4.80 10.12
CA GLN A 415 31.23 -4.80 11.46
C GLN A 415 31.51 -3.51 12.24
N ARG A 416 32.68 -2.90 12.04
CA ARG A 416 33.09 -1.65 12.73
C ARG A 416 32.61 -0.39 12.00
N VAL A 417 32.39 -0.46 10.69
CA VAL A 417 31.91 0.67 9.87
C VAL A 417 30.40 0.55 9.66
N PRO A 418 29.58 1.48 10.19
CA PRO A 418 28.12 1.45 10.05
C PRO A 418 27.68 1.87 8.63
N SER A 419 28.06 1.08 7.64
CA SER A 419 27.90 1.40 6.22
C SER A 419 26.45 1.49 5.74
N HIS A 420 25.49 0.87 6.44
CA HIS A 420 24.05 1.00 6.17
C HIS A 420 23.54 2.44 6.29
N LEU A 421 23.91 3.18 7.34
CA LEU A 421 23.51 4.59 7.51
C LEU A 421 23.99 5.45 6.34
N GLY A 422 25.21 5.20 5.89
CA GLY A 422 25.82 5.86 4.75
C GLY A 422 25.16 5.52 3.43
N GLY A 423 24.89 4.23 3.21
CA GLY A 423 24.25 3.70 2.00
C GLY A 423 22.83 4.21 1.84
N ASP A 424 22.03 4.14 2.89
CA ASP A 424 20.63 4.61 2.87
C ASP A 424 20.53 6.12 2.70
N LYS A 425 21.40 6.88 3.39
CA LYS A 425 21.46 8.33 3.22
C LYS A 425 21.84 8.71 1.78
N LEU A 426 22.82 8.02 1.19
CA LEU A 426 23.21 8.26 -0.20
C LEU A 426 22.06 7.96 -1.18
N LEU A 427 21.31 6.87 -0.97
CA LEU A 427 20.14 6.57 -1.79
C LEU A 427 19.04 7.62 -1.63
N HIS A 428 18.74 8.05 -0.40
CA HIS A 428 17.78 9.12 -0.12
C HIS A 428 18.16 10.44 -0.80
N ASP A 429 19.42 10.88 -0.67
CA ASP A 429 19.90 12.15 -1.22
C ASP A 429 19.89 12.16 -2.76
N LEU A 430 20.07 10.99 -3.39
CA LEU A 430 19.90 10.79 -4.84
C LEU A 430 18.43 10.67 -5.26
N GLY A 431 17.49 10.58 -4.32
CA GLY A 431 16.07 10.30 -4.59
C GLY A 431 15.85 8.88 -5.14
N PHE A 432 16.75 7.94 -4.84
CA PHE A 432 16.65 6.56 -5.27
C PHE A 432 15.90 5.71 -4.25
N SER A 433 15.15 4.80 -4.82
CA SER A 433 14.44 3.74 -4.12
C SER A 433 15.40 2.66 -3.62
N SER A 434 15.25 2.26 -2.35
CA SER A 434 15.94 1.07 -1.82
C SER A 434 15.34 -0.23 -2.38
N GLY A 435 14.07 -0.19 -2.81
CA GLY A 435 13.32 -1.30 -3.42
C GLY A 435 13.51 -1.44 -4.93
N ALA A 436 14.11 -0.45 -5.59
CA ALA A 436 14.38 -0.46 -7.03
C ALA A 436 15.89 -0.29 -7.37
N PRO A 437 16.77 -1.24 -6.97
CA PRO A 437 18.18 -1.20 -7.34
C PRO A 437 18.40 -1.27 -8.84
N HIS A 438 19.53 -0.80 -9.36
CA HIS A 438 19.84 -0.94 -10.80
C HIS A 438 20.31 -2.34 -11.19
N PHE A 439 20.80 -3.14 -10.25
CA PHE A 439 21.22 -4.51 -10.49
C PHE A 439 20.80 -5.40 -9.32
N LEU A 440 20.29 -6.58 -9.63
CA LEU A 440 19.92 -7.61 -8.66
C LEU A 440 20.76 -8.87 -8.91
N SER A 441 21.19 -9.50 -7.81
CA SER A 441 21.88 -10.79 -7.86
C SER A 441 20.94 -11.90 -8.35
N ARG A 442 21.49 -12.92 -9.00
CA ARG A 442 20.71 -14.12 -9.39
C ARG A 442 20.70 -15.12 -8.23
N CYS A 443 19.55 -15.75 -7.99
CA CYS A 443 19.39 -16.79 -6.96
C CYS A 443 20.37 -17.95 -7.20
N LYS A 444 21.43 -18.02 -6.38
CA LYS A 444 22.33 -19.17 -6.29
C LYS A 444 22.68 -19.40 -4.81
N GLY A 445 21.99 -20.35 -4.18
CA GLY A 445 22.53 -21.16 -3.08
C GLY A 445 22.52 -20.64 -1.65
N GLU A 446 22.22 -19.36 -1.35
CA GLU A 446 22.30 -18.84 0.02
C GLU A 446 21.11 -17.92 0.34
N GLY A 447 19.90 -18.48 0.50
CA GLY A 447 18.72 -17.73 0.98
C GLY A 447 18.12 -16.64 0.06
N ARG A 448 18.84 -16.19 -0.99
CA ARG A 448 18.37 -15.11 -1.87
C ARG A 448 17.26 -15.58 -2.80
N ARG A 449 16.07 -14.97 -2.71
CA ARG A 449 14.91 -15.27 -3.55
C ARG A 449 14.36 -13.98 -4.16
N ASN A 450 14.25 -13.95 -5.48
CA ASN A 450 13.60 -12.87 -6.21
C ASN A 450 12.33 -13.42 -6.85
N ILE A 451 11.19 -12.81 -6.57
CA ILE A 451 9.92 -13.11 -7.20
C ILE A 451 9.72 -12.09 -8.31
N ALA A 452 9.48 -12.54 -9.54
CA ALA A 452 9.23 -11.64 -10.65
C ALA A 452 7.73 -11.55 -10.95
N ILE A 453 7.16 -10.35 -10.84
CA ILE A 453 5.85 -10.03 -11.41
C ILE A 453 6.08 -9.31 -12.73
N THR A 454 5.69 -9.94 -13.82
CA THR A 454 5.89 -9.44 -15.18
C THR A 454 4.56 -9.00 -15.77
N LEU A 455 4.34 -7.69 -15.82
CA LEU A 455 3.29 -7.02 -16.56
C LEU A 455 3.32 -7.48 -18.02
N CYS A 456 2.17 -7.94 -18.51
CA CYS A 456 2.04 -8.52 -19.85
C CYS A 456 3.03 -9.66 -20.14
N GLY A 457 3.39 -10.43 -19.11
CA GLY A 457 4.40 -11.49 -19.18
C GLY A 457 3.99 -12.76 -19.93
N ASP A 458 2.72 -12.95 -20.24
CA ASP A 458 2.22 -14.13 -20.95
C ASP A 458 1.35 -13.73 -22.17
N PRO A 459 1.94 -13.63 -23.38
CA PRO A 459 1.25 -13.16 -24.57
C PRO A 459 0.42 -14.29 -25.18
N ARG A 460 -0.76 -14.56 -24.60
CA ARG A 460 -1.78 -15.38 -25.23
C ARG A 460 -2.69 -14.46 -26.04
N GLU A 461 -2.96 -14.82 -27.29
CA GLU A 461 -3.34 -13.90 -28.38
C GLU A 461 -4.64 -13.07 -28.22
N SER A 462 -5.38 -13.21 -27.11
CA SER A 462 -6.65 -12.48 -26.90
C SER A 462 -6.66 -11.46 -25.74
N LYS A 463 -5.80 -11.59 -24.72
CA LYS A 463 -5.81 -10.74 -23.51
C LYS A 463 -4.41 -10.64 -22.88
N PRO A 464 -3.94 -9.44 -22.47
CA PRO A 464 -2.68 -9.31 -21.74
C PRO A 464 -2.80 -10.03 -20.40
N LEU A 465 -1.91 -10.98 -20.13
CA LEU A 465 -1.81 -11.68 -18.84
C LEU A 465 -0.51 -11.29 -18.15
N HIS A 466 -0.59 -11.09 -16.84
CA HIS A 466 0.52 -10.77 -15.97
C HIS A 466 1.10 -12.06 -15.41
N ARG A 467 2.40 -12.27 -15.61
CA ARG A 467 3.08 -13.47 -15.17
C ARG A 467 3.76 -13.25 -13.84
N PHE A 468 3.34 -13.97 -12.83
CA PHE A 468 4.09 -14.18 -11.62
C PHE A 468 5.02 -15.39 -11.82
N SER A 469 6.30 -15.27 -11.44
CA SER A 469 7.26 -16.35 -11.56
C SER A 469 8.36 -16.31 -10.50
N VAL A 470 8.72 -17.48 -10.00
CA VAL A 470 9.86 -17.71 -9.11
C VAL A 470 10.50 -19.06 -9.42
N SER A 471 11.79 -19.17 -9.22
CA SER A 471 12.51 -20.44 -9.37
C SER A 471 13.63 -20.54 -8.36
N GLY A 472 13.95 -21.78 -7.99
CA GLY A 472 14.97 -22.07 -7.00
C GLY A 472 15.46 -23.51 -7.14
N SER A 473 16.39 -23.89 -6.28
CA SER A 473 16.97 -25.24 -6.27
C SER A 473 16.88 -25.92 -4.92
N ASP A 474 16.30 -25.26 -3.92
CA ASP A 474 16.19 -25.76 -2.55
C ASP A 474 14.87 -26.49 -2.35
N ASP A 475 14.92 -27.76 -1.97
CA ASP A 475 13.73 -28.58 -1.76
C ASP A 475 12.89 -28.10 -0.56
N ALA A 476 13.47 -27.37 0.40
CA ALA A 476 12.73 -26.76 1.50
C ALA A 476 11.78 -25.67 1.00
N ASP A 477 12.25 -24.81 0.11
CA ASP A 477 11.42 -23.77 -0.50
C ASP A 477 10.30 -24.36 -1.35
N ALA A 478 10.61 -25.42 -2.12
CA ALA A 478 9.63 -26.12 -2.95
C ALA A 478 8.45 -26.62 -2.12
N ARG A 479 8.75 -27.16 -0.93
CA ARG A 479 7.76 -27.61 0.05
C ARG A 479 7.01 -26.44 0.69
N ALA A 480 7.70 -25.35 1.03
CA ALA A 480 7.09 -24.15 1.63
C ALA A 480 6.08 -23.46 0.70
N MET A 481 6.40 -23.33 -0.60
CA MET A 481 5.44 -22.78 -1.57
C MET A 481 4.25 -23.72 -1.80
N ALA A 482 4.50 -25.03 -1.90
CA ALA A 482 3.42 -26.01 -2.06
C ALA A 482 2.44 -25.98 -0.87
N ALA A 483 2.95 -25.84 0.35
CA ALA A 483 2.15 -25.68 1.58
C ALA A 483 1.36 -24.36 1.62
N SER A 484 1.79 -23.35 0.86
CA SER A 484 1.12 -22.04 0.77
C SER A 484 0.11 -21.95 -0.38
N GLY A 485 -0.24 -23.08 -1.02
CA GLY A 485 -1.17 -23.13 -2.14
C GLY A 485 -0.53 -22.97 -3.53
N PHE A 486 0.81 -22.95 -3.62
CA PHE A 486 1.55 -22.73 -4.86
C PHE A 486 2.49 -23.90 -5.22
N PRO A 487 1.95 -25.00 -5.81
CA PRO A 487 2.76 -26.16 -6.15
C PRO A 487 3.80 -25.84 -7.22
N THR A 488 5.03 -26.27 -6.97
CA THR A 488 6.14 -26.05 -7.90
C THR A 488 6.24 -27.16 -8.95
N ARG A 489 6.93 -26.88 -10.05
CA ARG A 489 7.25 -27.82 -11.13
C ARG A 489 8.76 -27.98 -11.23
N PRO A 490 9.28 -29.11 -11.74
CA PRO A 490 10.70 -29.23 -12.03
C PRO A 490 11.19 -28.13 -12.99
N ALA A 491 12.39 -27.61 -12.72
CA ALA A 491 13.05 -26.66 -13.59
C ALA A 491 13.39 -27.30 -14.95
N LYS A 492 13.26 -26.55 -16.04
CA LYS A 492 13.38 -27.09 -17.41
C LYS A 492 14.79 -27.58 -17.78
N ARG A 493 15.84 -27.05 -17.16
CA ARG A 493 17.25 -27.24 -17.60
C ARG A 493 18.23 -27.45 -16.43
N SER A 494 17.76 -27.61 -15.20
CA SER A 494 18.59 -27.73 -14.00
C SER A 494 17.92 -28.59 -12.93
N ARG A 495 18.70 -29.12 -11.99
CA ARG A 495 18.16 -29.70 -10.74
C ARG A 495 17.62 -28.55 -9.89
N GLY A 496 16.30 -28.46 -9.79
CA GLY A 496 15.61 -27.39 -9.09
C GLY A 496 14.15 -27.32 -9.49
N TRP A 497 13.45 -26.30 -9.02
CA TRP A 497 12.02 -26.12 -9.17
C TRP A 497 11.70 -24.72 -9.71
N ARG A 498 10.49 -24.57 -10.22
CA ARG A 498 9.93 -23.29 -10.68
C ARG A 498 8.43 -23.24 -10.43
N LEU A 499 7.95 -22.04 -10.21
CA LEU A 499 6.55 -21.69 -10.08
C LEU A 499 6.28 -20.54 -11.05
N GLU A 500 5.32 -20.72 -11.93
CA GLU A 500 4.91 -19.73 -12.93
C GLU A 500 3.38 -19.75 -12.98
N SER A 501 2.76 -18.62 -12.69
CA SER A 501 1.30 -18.44 -12.78
C SER A 501 0.99 -17.16 -13.55
N SER A 502 -0.08 -17.18 -14.33
CA SER A 502 -0.51 -16.03 -15.12
C SER A 502 -1.88 -15.55 -14.63
N PHE A 503 -2.01 -14.25 -14.42
CA PHE A 503 -3.22 -13.59 -13.93
C PHE A 503 -3.74 -12.61 -14.96
N SER A 504 -5.06 -12.44 -15.00
CA SER A 504 -5.70 -11.45 -15.88
C SER A 504 -5.87 -10.07 -15.23
N ASP A 505 -5.64 -10.00 -13.92
CA ASP A 505 -5.64 -8.80 -13.10
C ASP A 505 -4.24 -8.66 -12.45
N PHE A 506 -3.65 -7.47 -12.52
CA PHE A 506 -2.31 -7.24 -11.99
C PHE A 506 -2.29 -7.27 -10.45
N GLY A 507 -3.34 -6.76 -9.80
CA GLY A 507 -3.46 -6.79 -8.34
C GLY A 507 -3.59 -8.21 -7.76
N ALA A 508 -4.26 -9.12 -8.48
CA ALA A 508 -4.26 -10.54 -8.14
C ALA A 508 -2.87 -11.17 -8.26
N ALA A 509 -2.07 -10.77 -9.27
CA ALA A 509 -0.68 -11.21 -9.38
C ALA A 509 0.20 -10.68 -8.24
N GLU A 510 -0.06 -9.45 -7.77
CA GLU A 510 0.63 -8.87 -6.60
C GLU A 510 0.32 -9.63 -5.32
N LYS A 511 -0.95 -9.88 -5.01
CA LYS A 511 -1.35 -10.68 -3.84
C LYS A 511 -0.73 -12.07 -3.83
N ALA A 512 -0.70 -12.73 -4.99
CA ALA A 512 -0.05 -14.03 -5.13
C ALA A 512 1.46 -13.95 -4.90
N ALA A 513 2.10 -12.89 -5.39
CA ALA A 513 3.53 -12.67 -5.19
C ALA A 513 3.88 -12.35 -3.73
N GLU A 514 3.06 -11.56 -3.03
CA GLU A 514 3.21 -11.27 -1.59
C GLU A 514 3.11 -12.54 -0.75
N LYS A 515 2.10 -13.36 -1.03
CA LYS A 515 1.93 -14.65 -0.34
C LYS A 515 3.11 -15.60 -0.59
N VAL A 516 3.68 -15.61 -1.80
CA VAL A 516 4.88 -16.40 -2.09
C VAL A 516 6.15 -15.77 -1.52
N ALA A 517 6.22 -14.45 -1.39
CA ALA A 517 7.33 -13.75 -0.77
C ALA A 517 7.44 -14.11 0.71
N GLU A 518 6.30 -14.10 1.40
CA GLU A 518 6.18 -14.54 2.79
C GLU A 518 6.59 -16.00 2.96
N ALA A 519 6.11 -16.89 2.08
CA ALA A 519 6.46 -18.32 2.10
C ALA A 519 7.94 -18.61 1.85
N LEU A 520 8.66 -17.68 1.22
CA LEU A 520 10.09 -17.78 0.92
C LEU A 520 10.96 -16.96 1.88
N GLY A 521 10.40 -16.49 3.01
CA GLY A 521 11.13 -15.74 4.03
C GLY A 521 11.53 -14.34 3.57
N GLY A 522 10.59 -13.57 3.02
CA GLY A 522 10.84 -12.17 2.63
C GLY A 522 11.48 -12.01 1.26
N ALA A 523 11.13 -12.86 0.29
CA ALA A 523 11.69 -12.79 -1.05
C ALA A 523 11.37 -11.44 -1.72
N LEU A 524 12.37 -10.80 -2.31
CA LEU A 524 12.19 -9.50 -2.98
C LEU A 524 11.27 -9.63 -4.19
N ILE A 525 10.19 -8.86 -4.20
CA ILE A 525 9.27 -8.76 -5.34
C ILE A 525 9.82 -7.75 -6.35
N VAL A 526 10.06 -8.22 -7.57
CA VAL A 526 10.59 -7.46 -8.68
C VAL A 526 9.52 -7.31 -9.75
N ARG A 527 9.06 -6.08 -9.97
CA ARG A 527 8.06 -5.74 -10.98
C ARG A 527 8.73 -5.43 -12.32
N LYS A 528 8.18 -6.00 -13.39
CA LYS A 528 8.75 -5.96 -14.74
C LYS A 528 7.68 -5.79 -15.80
N LEU A 529 8.04 -5.24 -16.95
CA LEU A 529 7.29 -5.28 -18.19
C LEU A 529 7.94 -6.28 -19.15
N SER A 530 7.15 -7.11 -19.83
CA SER A 530 7.64 -7.96 -20.91
C SER A 530 7.85 -7.16 -22.20
N VAL A 531 8.98 -7.36 -22.88
CA VAL A 531 9.30 -6.73 -24.17
C VAL A 531 9.43 -7.75 -25.31
N GLY A 532 9.51 -9.04 -25.01
CA GLY A 532 9.62 -10.11 -26.01
C GLY A 532 11.01 -10.70 -26.13
N GLN A 533 11.11 -11.86 -26.79
CA GLN A 533 12.35 -12.65 -26.90
C GLN A 533 13.06 -12.92 -25.56
N GLY A 534 12.31 -12.95 -24.45
CA GLY A 534 12.85 -13.13 -23.10
C GLY A 534 13.39 -11.86 -22.44
N VAL A 535 13.30 -10.70 -23.11
CA VAL A 535 13.66 -9.40 -22.55
C VAL A 535 12.53 -8.85 -21.68
N THR A 536 12.92 -8.27 -20.54
CA THR A 536 12.01 -7.59 -19.61
C THR A 536 12.64 -6.28 -19.14
N LEU A 537 11.83 -5.24 -18.98
CA LEU A 537 12.24 -3.98 -18.36
C LEU A 537 11.70 -3.91 -16.94
N ARG A 538 12.38 -3.27 -15.99
CA ARG A 538 11.86 -3.15 -14.61
C ARG A 538 11.04 -1.89 -14.42
N PHE A 539 10.16 -1.94 -13.44
CA PHE A 539 9.49 -0.75 -12.94
C PHE A 539 10.55 0.08 -12.22
N MET A 540 10.77 1.29 -12.71
CA MET A 540 11.83 2.17 -12.26
C MET A 540 11.25 3.57 -12.04
N PRO A 541 11.30 4.13 -10.82
CA PRO A 541 10.98 5.53 -10.61
C PRO A 541 11.81 6.42 -11.55
N ALA A 542 11.25 7.52 -12.03
CA ALA A 542 11.94 8.42 -12.96
C ALA A 542 13.30 8.87 -12.41
N ALA A 543 13.37 9.17 -11.11
CA ALA A 543 14.62 9.51 -10.42
C ALA A 543 15.69 8.42 -10.54
N SER A 544 15.29 7.14 -10.61
CA SER A 544 16.19 6.00 -10.67
C SER A 544 16.54 5.57 -12.10
N VAL A 545 16.02 6.23 -13.13
CA VAL A 545 16.43 5.96 -14.52
C VAL A 545 17.84 6.51 -14.75
N GLN A 546 18.68 5.77 -15.48
CA GLN A 546 20.09 6.13 -15.70
C GLN A 546 20.47 6.03 -17.18
N PRO A 547 21.43 6.86 -17.65
CA PRO A 547 22.04 6.70 -18.97
C PRO A 547 22.55 5.27 -19.20
N GLY A 548 22.28 4.73 -20.38
CA GLY A 548 22.63 3.37 -20.79
C GLY A 548 21.59 2.29 -20.44
N MET A 549 20.54 2.62 -19.68
CA MET A 549 19.35 1.76 -19.59
C MET A 549 18.59 1.78 -20.92
N ALA A 550 17.87 0.71 -21.23
CA ALA A 550 16.93 0.66 -22.33
C ALA A 550 15.50 0.93 -21.82
N MET A 551 14.75 1.70 -22.59
CA MET A 551 13.31 1.86 -22.48
C MET A 551 12.64 1.31 -23.75
N LEU A 552 11.35 1.00 -23.67
CA LEU A 552 10.59 0.50 -24.82
C LEU A 552 9.97 1.68 -25.58
N ASN A 553 10.27 1.81 -26.87
CA ASN A 553 9.61 2.78 -27.73
C ASN A 553 8.28 2.26 -28.29
N ASP A 554 7.58 3.09 -29.06
CA ASP A 554 6.28 2.79 -29.65
C ASP A 554 6.32 1.91 -30.92
N GLU A 555 7.50 1.53 -31.38
CA GLU A 555 7.72 0.49 -32.38
C GLU A 555 7.98 -0.89 -31.76
N GLY A 556 8.18 -0.97 -30.44
CA GLY A 556 8.47 -2.22 -29.74
C GLY A 556 9.96 -2.55 -29.71
N GLU A 557 10.78 -1.58 -30.05
CA GLU A 557 12.23 -1.66 -30.03
C GLU A 557 12.77 -1.06 -28.73
N LEU A 558 13.95 -1.53 -28.34
CA LEU A 558 14.67 -1.00 -27.20
C LEU A 558 15.44 0.25 -27.64
N ASP A 559 15.20 1.36 -26.95
CA ASP A 559 15.90 2.61 -27.16
C ASP A 559 16.64 3.00 -25.88
N LEU A 560 17.90 3.41 -26.03
CA LEU A 560 18.79 3.64 -24.89
C LEU A 560 18.59 5.04 -24.34
N VAL A 561 18.53 5.15 -23.02
CA VAL A 561 18.60 6.41 -22.30
C VAL A 561 19.96 7.03 -22.56
N GLN A 562 19.96 8.20 -23.19
CA GLN A 562 21.15 8.99 -23.46
C GLN A 562 21.44 9.93 -22.29
N GLU A 563 20.42 10.60 -21.76
CA GLU A 563 20.53 11.67 -20.78
C GLU A 563 19.34 11.64 -19.82
N VAL A 564 19.60 11.92 -18.54
CA VAL A 564 18.59 12.11 -17.51
C VAL A 564 18.91 13.41 -16.78
N GLU A 565 17.95 14.32 -16.75
CA GLU A 565 18.12 15.65 -16.21
C GLU A 565 17.03 15.95 -15.18
N VAL A 566 17.44 16.41 -14.01
CA VAL A 566 16.52 16.89 -12.97
C VAL A 566 16.41 18.40 -13.08
N ARG A 567 15.19 18.90 -13.20
CA ARG A 567 14.89 20.34 -13.27
C ARG A 567 13.81 20.70 -12.27
N GLU A 568 13.87 21.91 -11.73
CA GLU A 568 12.71 22.50 -11.06
C GLU A 568 11.70 22.96 -12.11
N GLY A 569 10.41 22.70 -11.90
CA GLY A 569 9.36 23.14 -12.81
C GLY A 569 8.05 23.45 -12.10
N ASP A 570 7.30 24.41 -12.66
CA ASP A 570 5.89 24.66 -12.36
C ASP A 570 5.08 24.29 -13.61
N CYS A 571 4.38 23.16 -13.57
CA CYS A 571 3.57 22.69 -14.69
C CYS A 571 2.35 21.91 -14.21
N LYS A 572 1.37 21.72 -15.09
CA LYS A 572 0.36 20.69 -14.82
C LYS A 572 0.97 19.32 -15.03
N VAL A 573 0.54 18.38 -14.22
CA VAL A 573 0.88 16.98 -14.31
C VAL A 573 -0.39 16.15 -14.42
N PHE A 574 -0.35 15.12 -15.25
CA PHE A 574 -1.43 14.25 -15.63
C PHE A 574 -1.07 12.83 -15.23
N ASP A 575 -2.07 12.03 -14.94
CA ASP A 575 -1.89 10.59 -14.79
C ASP A 575 -3.10 9.87 -15.36
N LEU A 576 -2.89 8.67 -15.90
CA LEU A 576 -3.93 7.90 -16.56
C LEU A 576 -4.15 6.61 -15.78
N ASN A 577 -5.40 6.19 -15.61
CA ASN A 577 -5.67 4.80 -15.22
C ASN A 577 -5.95 4.00 -16.48
N ILE A 578 -5.09 3.06 -16.85
CA ILE A 578 -5.24 2.24 -18.06
C ILE A 578 -5.65 0.83 -17.68
N GLU A 579 -6.82 0.41 -18.14
CA GLU A 579 -7.36 -0.90 -17.77
C GLU A 579 -6.46 -2.03 -18.28
N ARG A 580 -6.16 -2.97 -17.37
CA ARG A 580 -5.52 -4.27 -17.64
C ARG A 580 -4.05 -4.18 -18.05
N THR A 581 -3.68 -3.30 -18.98
CA THR A 581 -2.29 -3.20 -19.43
C THR A 581 -1.43 -2.35 -18.51
N HIS A 582 -2.02 -1.44 -17.72
CA HIS A 582 -1.31 -0.56 -16.77
C HIS A 582 -0.14 0.22 -17.40
N ASN A 583 -0.23 0.49 -18.71
CA ASN A 583 0.79 1.23 -19.45
C ASN A 583 0.17 1.98 -20.62
N PHE A 584 0.86 2.99 -21.11
CA PHE A 584 0.51 3.73 -22.32
C PHE A 584 1.76 4.31 -22.99
N ILE A 585 1.62 4.80 -24.22
CA ILE A 585 2.70 5.44 -24.98
C ILE A 585 2.63 6.95 -24.76
N ALA A 586 3.70 7.51 -24.21
CA ALA A 586 3.90 8.92 -23.89
C ALA A 586 5.18 9.42 -24.59
N ASN A 587 5.07 10.40 -25.48
CA ASN A 587 6.14 10.90 -26.36
C ASN A 587 6.88 9.77 -27.11
N GLY A 588 6.14 8.75 -27.56
CA GLY A 588 6.72 7.58 -28.23
C GLY A 588 7.46 6.62 -27.29
N ILE A 589 7.31 6.77 -25.98
CA ILE A 589 7.94 5.93 -24.95
C ILE A 589 6.85 5.23 -24.13
N VAL A 590 6.99 3.93 -23.90
CA VAL A 590 6.06 3.19 -23.04
C VAL A 590 6.33 3.54 -21.57
N THR A 591 5.31 4.03 -20.86
CA THR A 591 5.38 4.40 -19.44
C THR A 591 4.25 3.77 -18.62
N HIS A 592 4.45 3.67 -17.31
CA HIS A 592 3.50 3.10 -16.36
C HIS A 592 2.51 4.18 -15.85
N ASN A 593 1.49 3.74 -15.12
CA ASN A 593 0.32 4.53 -14.69
C ASN A 593 0.15 4.40 -13.14
N SER A 594 -0.54 5.27 -12.38
CA SER A 594 -0.58 5.08 -10.89
C SER A 594 -1.38 3.86 -10.42
N ILE A 595 -0.91 3.22 -9.34
CA ILE A 595 -1.59 2.13 -8.61
C ILE A 595 -1.89 2.60 -7.17
N TYR A 596 -3.02 3.30 -6.96
CA TYR A 596 -3.72 3.35 -5.68
C TYR A 596 -5.21 3.25 -5.96
N GLY A 597 -5.73 2.03 -5.85
CA GLY A 597 -7.10 1.73 -6.26
C GLY A 597 -7.65 0.46 -5.62
N PHE A 598 -7.15 0.00 -4.47
CA PHE A 598 -7.55 -1.31 -3.95
C PHE A 598 -9.01 -1.37 -3.41
N ARG A 599 -9.73 -0.24 -3.40
CA ARG A 599 -11.19 -0.20 -3.13
C ARG A 599 -11.99 0.75 -4.03
N GLY A 600 -11.42 1.19 -5.17
CA GLY A 600 -12.04 2.29 -5.92
C GLY A 600 -12.27 3.51 -5.03
N SER A 601 -11.31 3.81 -4.13
CA SER A 601 -11.26 5.11 -3.47
C SER A 601 -10.55 6.09 -4.39
N ILE A 602 -10.97 7.35 -4.31
CA ILE A 602 -10.39 8.46 -5.07
C ILE A 602 -9.95 9.52 -4.08
N ASP A 603 -8.73 10.00 -4.26
CA ASP A 603 -8.23 11.14 -3.49
C ASP A 603 -8.99 12.38 -3.93
N ALA A 604 -10.11 12.68 -3.25
CA ALA A 604 -10.95 13.81 -3.57
C ALA A 604 -10.27 15.14 -3.23
N LEU A 605 -9.26 15.13 -2.34
CA LEU A 605 -8.45 16.31 -2.07
C LEU A 605 -7.75 16.80 -3.33
N GLN A 606 -7.33 15.89 -4.19
CA GLN A 606 -6.70 16.21 -5.46
C GLN A 606 -7.64 16.12 -6.67
N ALA A 607 -8.63 15.24 -6.66
CA ALA A 607 -9.52 15.02 -7.79
C ALA A 607 -10.64 16.07 -7.92
N LEU A 608 -10.94 16.83 -6.86
CA LEU A 608 -11.85 17.97 -6.92
C LEU A 608 -11.07 19.25 -7.13
N ASP A 609 -11.54 20.08 -8.08
CA ASP A 609 -11.02 21.43 -8.27
C ASP A 609 -11.22 22.24 -6.99
N ALA A 610 -10.13 22.76 -6.44
CA ALA A 610 -10.13 23.63 -5.29
C ALA A 610 -9.62 25.02 -5.72
N ASP A 611 -10.34 26.06 -5.34
CA ASP A 611 -9.96 27.46 -5.55
C ASP A 611 -8.75 27.84 -4.68
N GLU A 612 -8.57 27.15 -3.55
CA GLU A 612 -7.49 27.39 -2.61
C GLU A 612 -7.00 26.08 -1.96
N ARG A 613 -5.70 25.99 -1.65
CA ARG A 613 -5.07 24.84 -0.97
C ARG A 613 -4.26 25.29 0.23
N LEU A 614 -4.52 24.75 1.42
CA LEU A 614 -3.89 25.18 2.67
C LEU A 614 -3.38 24.00 3.51
N PRO A 615 -2.24 24.12 4.21
CA PRO A 615 -1.71 23.08 5.09
C PRO A 615 -2.23 23.18 6.54
N LEU A 616 -2.27 22.05 7.26
CA LEU A 616 -2.42 21.97 8.73
C LEU A 616 -1.40 20.99 9.30
N THR A 617 -0.33 21.50 9.90
CA THR A 617 0.83 20.71 10.33
C THR A 617 0.92 20.52 11.85
N ARG A 618 0.29 21.41 12.63
CA ARG A 618 0.45 21.45 14.09
C ARG A 618 -0.53 20.55 14.86
N SER A 619 -0.03 19.48 15.46
CA SER A 619 -0.80 18.50 16.25
C SER A 619 -0.97 18.90 17.71
N PHE A 620 -2.21 18.94 18.21
CA PHE A 620 -2.52 19.23 19.63
C PHE A 620 -2.65 17.99 20.51
N ARG A 621 -2.63 16.80 19.91
CA ARG A 621 -2.85 15.54 20.63
C ARG A 621 -1.62 15.13 21.45
N PHE A 622 -0.44 15.34 20.87
CA PHE A 622 0.81 14.82 21.39
C PHE A 622 1.92 15.87 21.31
N GLY A 623 2.91 15.71 22.19
CA GLY A 623 4.11 16.54 22.23
C GLY A 623 5.14 16.18 21.15
N GLU A 624 6.32 16.79 21.27
CA GLU A 624 7.38 16.73 20.26
C GLU A 624 7.91 15.30 20.03
N GLY A 625 7.90 14.43 21.04
CA GLY A 625 8.41 13.06 20.91
C GLY A 625 7.62 12.21 19.93
N ILE A 626 6.30 12.12 20.07
CA ILE A 626 5.45 11.38 19.11
C ILE A 626 5.49 12.05 17.74
N ALA A 627 5.51 13.38 17.67
CA ALA A 627 5.64 14.10 16.40
C ALA A 627 6.95 13.75 15.70
N ALA A 628 8.06 13.65 16.43
CA ALA A 628 9.36 13.27 15.90
C ALA A 628 9.35 11.83 15.36
N VAL A 629 8.75 10.88 16.09
CA VAL A 629 8.61 9.49 15.59
C VAL A 629 7.70 9.42 14.37
N ALA A 630 6.60 10.17 14.37
CA ALA A 630 5.65 10.22 13.26
C ALA A 630 6.27 10.87 12.02
N ASN A 631 7.04 11.94 12.20
CA ASN A 631 7.81 12.59 11.14
C ASN A 631 8.96 11.71 10.66
N ALA A 632 9.61 10.97 11.54
CA ALA A 632 10.62 9.98 11.14
C ALA A 632 9.98 8.92 10.25
N LEU A 633 8.83 8.39 10.63
CA LEU A 633 8.07 7.43 9.83
C LEU A 633 7.63 8.04 8.49
N LEU A 634 6.94 9.18 8.48
CA LEU A 634 6.44 9.80 7.24
C LEU A 634 7.56 10.33 6.34
N SER A 635 8.60 10.94 6.91
CA SER A 635 9.76 11.39 6.13
C SER A 635 10.54 10.22 5.55
N ALA A 636 10.61 9.08 6.25
CA ALA A 636 11.32 7.91 5.76
C ALA A 636 10.49 7.10 4.76
N PHE A 637 9.17 7.14 4.85
CA PHE A 637 8.30 6.22 4.10
C PHE A 637 7.26 6.89 3.19
N THR A 638 7.01 8.21 3.26
CA THR A 638 6.00 8.92 2.44
C THR A 638 6.67 9.92 1.49
N PRO A 639 6.74 9.62 0.18
CA PRO A 639 7.37 10.50 -0.80
C PRO A 639 6.64 11.84 -0.91
N GLY A 640 7.37 12.96 -0.90
CA GLY A 640 6.77 14.31 -1.03
C GLY A 640 6.30 14.93 0.28
N PHE A 641 6.59 14.28 1.42
CA PHE A 641 6.34 14.86 2.74
C PHE A 641 7.25 16.07 3.00
N ASP A 642 6.71 17.28 2.78
CA ASP A 642 7.40 18.57 2.96
C ASP A 642 6.83 19.39 4.13
N GLN A 643 5.84 18.83 4.82
CA GLN A 643 5.07 19.48 5.87
C GLN A 643 5.16 18.66 7.18
N PRO A 644 6.27 18.80 7.93
CA PRO A 644 6.48 18.04 9.16
C PRO A 644 5.44 18.40 10.23
N LEU A 645 4.98 17.37 10.94
CA LEU A 645 4.07 17.52 12.07
C LEU A 645 4.75 18.28 13.20
N VAL A 646 4.07 19.26 13.77
CA VAL A 646 4.55 19.99 14.95
C VAL A 646 3.78 19.52 16.17
N GLY A 647 4.44 18.84 17.11
CA GLY A 647 3.83 18.36 18.35
C GLY A 647 3.62 19.49 19.36
N ALA A 648 2.38 19.94 19.53
CA ALA A 648 1.99 21.04 20.41
C ALA A 648 1.07 20.60 21.57
N GLY A 649 0.84 19.29 21.73
CA GLY A 649 0.05 18.72 22.83
C GLY A 649 0.83 18.60 24.15
N GLU A 650 0.10 18.50 25.26
CA GLU A 650 0.67 18.21 26.58
C GLU A 650 0.44 16.74 26.97
N PRO A 651 1.44 16.05 27.54
CA PRO A 651 2.76 16.56 27.91
C PRO A 651 3.69 16.75 26.70
N LYS A 652 4.51 17.81 26.72
CA LYS A 652 5.49 18.08 25.65
C LYS A 652 6.50 16.94 25.44
N ARG A 653 6.89 16.27 26.52
CA ARG A 653 7.78 15.09 26.47
C ARG A 653 6.98 13.81 26.44
N THR A 654 7.41 12.89 25.57
CA THR A 654 6.82 11.56 25.42
C THR A 654 7.61 10.54 26.23
N ARG A 655 6.92 9.63 26.93
CA ARG A 655 7.54 8.46 27.58
C ARG A 655 7.50 7.25 26.64
N PHE A 656 8.65 6.71 26.26
CA PHE A 656 8.75 5.52 25.40
C PHE A 656 8.65 4.21 26.20
N ALA A 657 7.71 4.15 27.14
CA ALA A 657 7.41 2.97 27.93
C ALA A 657 6.01 3.11 28.53
N VAL A 658 5.28 2.00 28.61
CA VAL A 658 3.95 1.95 29.24
C VAL A 658 4.08 1.51 30.70
N ASP A 659 3.47 2.26 31.60
CA ASP A 659 3.27 1.84 32.99
C ASP A 659 2.03 0.93 33.05
N THR A 660 2.26 -0.39 33.10
CA THR A 660 1.21 -1.42 33.09
C THR A 660 0.34 -1.42 34.34
N LYS A 661 0.75 -0.70 35.41
CA LYS A 661 -0.07 -0.48 36.61
C LYS A 661 -1.16 0.56 36.42
N LYS A 662 -1.06 1.39 35.37
CA LYS A 662 -2.03 2.43 34.99
C LYS A 662 -2.74 2.05 33.70
N GLY A 663 -3.88 2.66 33.40
CA GLY A 663 -4.62 2.40 32.17
C GLY A 663 -3.77 2.61 30.89
N PHE A 664 -3.90 1.71 29.92
CA PHE A 664 -3.22 1.78 28.62
C PHE A 664 -4.03 1.09 27.52
N ALA A 665 -3.72 1.37 26.25
CA ALA A 665 -4.39 0.78 25.11
C ALA A 665 -3.44 -0.04 24.25
N VAL A 666 -3.76 -1.31 24.01
CA VAL A 666 -3.11 -2.16 23.01
C VAL A 666 -3.75 -1.90 21.65
N ILE A 667 -2.93 -1.52 20.67
CA ILE A 667 -3.36 -1.26 19.31
C ILE A 667 -2.63 -2.19 18.36
N ALA A 668 -3.37 -3.00 17.61
CA ALA A 668 -2.85 -3.99 16.67
C ALA A 668 -3.38 -3.81 15.23
N ARG A 669 -2.72 -4.41 14.24
CA ARG A 669 -3.13 -4.42 12.83
C ARG A 669 -4.35 -5.30 12.60
N THR A 670 -4.44 -6.42 13.30
CA THR A 670 -5.43 -7.50 13.09
C THR A 670 -6.25 -7.81 14.35
N ASN A 671 -7.47 -8.32 14.17
CA ASN A 671 -8.25 -8.84 15.30
C ASN A 671 -7.57 -10.07 15.95
N ALA A 672 -6.79 -10.81 15.15
CA ALA A 672 -6.06 -12.00 15.56
C ALA A 672 -5.04 -11.68 16.66
N CYS A 673 -4.18 -10.69 16.40
CA CYS A 673 -3.19 -10.24 17.37
C CYS A 673 -3.85 -9.67 18.63
N ILE A 674 -5.03 -9.04 18.53
CA ILE A 674 -5.76 -8.59 19.71
C ILE A 674 -6.17 -9.74 20.65
N PHE A 675 -6.51 -10.91 20.11
CA PHE A 675 -6.78 -12.08 20.94
C PHE A 675 -5.50 -12.56 21.65
N GLU A 676 -4.38 -12.64 20.92
CA GLU A 676 -3.09 -13.08 21.47
C GLU A 676 -2.58 -12.12 22.56
N GLU A 677 -2.70 -10.82 22.36
CA GLU A 677 -2.37 -9.80 23.37
C GLU A 677 -3.32 -9.85 24.58
N ALA A 678 -4.62 -10.11 24.36
CA ALA A 678 -5.55 -10.30 25.47
C ALA A 678 -5.13 -11.49 26.36
N VAL A 679 -4.68 -12.59 25.74
CA VAL A 679 -4.15 -13.76 26.44
C VAL A 679 -2.86 -13.42 27.19
N SER A 680 -1.93 -12.69 26.56
CA SER A 680 -0.63 -12.31 27.17
C SER A 680 -0.81 -11.48 28.45
N PHE A 681 -1.84 -10.62 28.50
CA PHE A 681 -2.12 -9.75 29.63
C PHE A 681 -3.02 -10.33 30.73
N LEU A 682 -3.52 -11.56 30.60
CA LEU A 682 -4.35 -12.20 31.65
C LEU A 682 -3.60 -12.28 32.99
N ALA A 683 -2.29 -12.52 32.95
CA ALA A 683 -1.43 -12.62 34.13
C ALA A 683 -1.34 -11.33 34.96
N LEU A 684 -1.63 -10.16 34.35
CA LEU A 684 -1.65 -8.88 35.07
C LEU A 684 -2.89 -8.73 35.97
N ASN A 685 -3.87 -9.62 35.83
CA ASN A 685 -5.14 -9.58 36.56
C ASN A 685 -5.86 -8.21 36.49
N ARG A 686 -5.86 -7.62 35.30
CA ARG A 686 -6.49 -6.32 35.03
C ARG A 686 -7.77 -6.46 34.20
N ARG A 687 -8.63 -5.45 34.29
CA ARG A 687 -9.88 -5.37 33.52
C ARG A 687 -9.60 -4.95 32.08
N PHE A 688 -10.32 -5.52 31.13
CA PHE A 688 -10.20 -5.25 29.70
C PHE A 688 -11.39 -4.47 29.15
N HIS A 689 -11.16 -3.59 28.18
CA HIS A 689 -12.21 -2.97 27.40
C HIS A 689 -11.92 -3.11 25.91
N PHE A 690 -12.71 -3.92 25.21
CA PHE A 690 -12.63 -4.03 23.75
C PHE A 690 -13.29 -2.82 23.10
N VAL A 691 -12.49 -2.05 22.36
CA VAL A 691 -12.98 -0.86 21.65
C VAL A 691 -14.00 -1.27 20.60
N GLY A 692 -15.24 -0.82 20.76
CA GLY A 692 -16.37 -1.18 19.91
C GLY A 692 -17.05 -2.50 20.26
N GLY A 693 -16.85 -3.01 21.47
CA GLY A 693 -17.47 -4.25 21.97
C GLY A 693 -16.72 -5.52 21.56
N THR A 694 -17.03 -6.64 22.21
CA THR A 694 -16.38 -7.95 21.97
C THR A 694 -16.84 -8.63 20.67
N GLU A 695 -18.06 -8.34 20.21
CA GLU A 695 -18.66 -8.94 19.00
C GLU A 695 -17.77 -8.76 17.75
N GLY A 696 -17.17 -7.58 17.60
CA GLY A 696 -16.33 -7.24 16.45
C GLY A 696 -14.94 -7.89 16.44
N TYR A 697 -14.54 -8.62 17.49
CA TYR A 697 -13.25 -9.32 17.61
C TYR A 697 -13.37 -10.84 17.46
N LYS A 698 -14.60 -11.33 17.19
CA LYS A 698 -14.84 -12.70 16.72
C LYS A 698 -14.40 -13.79 17.70
N LEU A 699 -14.41 -13.50 19.00
CA LEU A 699 -14.14 -14.47 20.06
C LEU A 699 -15.10 -15.67 20.01
N GLU A 700 -16.37 -15.43 19.67
CA GLU A 700 -17.36 -16.50 19.50
C GLU A 700 -17.02 -17.40 18.30
N LYS A 701 -16.45 -16.86 17.22
CA LYS A 701 -16.02 -17.69 16.08
C LYS A 701 -14.85 -18.60 16.42
N ILE A 702 -13.97 -18.18 17.32
CA ILE A 702 -12.88 -19.02 17.84
C ILE A 702 -13.47 -20.20 18.62
N LEU A 703 -14.48 -19.95 19.48
CA LEU A 703 -15.20 -21.02 20.19
C LEU A 703 -15.94 -21.95 19.22
N ASP A 704 -16.62 -21.40 18.22
CA ASP A 704 -17.35 -22.19 17.23
C ASP A 704 -16.41 -23.04 16.36
N ALA A 705 -15.23 -22.52 16.02
CA ALA A 705 -14.19 -23.29 15.34
C ALA A 705 -13.64 -24.43 16.24
N TYR A 706 -13.48 -24.18 17.53
CA TYR A 706 -13.12 -25.21 18.51
C TYR A 706 -14.21 -26.28 18.63
N TYR A 707 -15.49 -25.90 18.77
CA TYR A 707 -16.59 -26.86 18.84
C TYR A 707 -16.73 -27.67 17.55
N LEU A 708 -16.48 -27.07 16.40
CA LEU A 708 -16.40 -27.78 15.12
C LEU A 708 -15.27 -28.83 15.14
N SER A 709 -14.12 -28.53 15.76
CA SER A 709 -13.00 -29.46 15.90
C SER A 709 -13.26 -30.62 16.85
N CYS A 710 -14.05 -30.42 17.90
CA CYS A 710 -14.42 -31.46 18.86
C CYS A 710 -15.71 -32.23 18.47
N GLY A 711 -16.39 -31.82 17.39
CA GLY A 711 -17.64 -32.43 16.94
C GLY A 711 -18.89 -31.96 17.69
N ASP A 712 -18.78 -31.02 18.62
CA ASP A 712 -19.85 -30.51 19.49
C ASP A 712 -20.72 -29.44 18.81
N ARG A 713 -21.39 -29.83 17.72
CA ARG A 713 -22.23 -28.93 16.89
C ARG A 713 -23.44 -28.32 17.62
N GLY A 714 -23.82 -28.88 18.76
CA GLY A 714 -24.91 -28.38 19.60
C GLY A 714 -24.61 -27.03 20.25
N LEU A 715 -23.32 -26.73 20.48
CA LEU A 715 -22.85 -25.51 21.13
C LEU A 715 -22.48 -24.39 20.14
N MET A 716 -22.39 -24.72 18.84
CA MET A 716 -22.02 -23.78 17.79
C MET A 716 -23.11 -22.74 17.50
N ARG A 717 -22.72 -21.46 17.49
CA ARG A 717 -23.59 -20.30 17.24
C ARG A 717 -23.48 -19.76 15.82
N ASP A 718 -22.27 -19.70 15.26
CA ASP A 718 -22.01 -19.16 13.93
C ASP A 718 -22.59 -20.07 12.83
N PRO A 719 -23.61 -19.61 12.07
CA PRO A 719 -24.27 -20.42 11.05
C PRO A 719 -23.36 -20.78 9.87
N TYR A 720 -22.32 -19.97 9.61
CA TYR A 720 -21.36 -20.22 8.54
C TYR A 720 -20.44 -21.37 8.94
N LEU A 721 -19.83 -21.34 10.13
CA LEU A 721 -19.01 -22.43 10.66
C LEU A 721 -19.83 -23.72 10.84
N LYS A 722 -21.10 -23.61 11.24
CA LYS A 722 -22.03 -24.75 11.36
C LYS A 722 -22.43 -25.37 10.01
N SER A 723 -22.29 -24.62 8.91
CA SER A 723 -22.56 -25.13 7.56
C SER A 723 -21.47 -26.07 7.04
N PHE A 724 -20.31 -26.11 7.70
CA PHE A 724 -19.25 -27.06 7.36
C PHE A 724 -19.52 -28.43 7.97
N GLU A 725 -19.27 -29.46 7.16
CA GLU A 725 -19.43 -30.85 7.56
C GLU A 725 -18.31 -31.35 8.49
N SER A 726 -17.21 -30.62 8.65
CA SER A 726 -16.18 -30.91 9.65
C SER A 726 -15.20 -29.74 9.78
N PHE A 727 -14.33 -29.79 10.81
CA PHE A 727 -13.23 -28.83 10.94
C PHE A 727 -12.23 -28.96 9.79
N GLU A 728 -12.05 -30.16 9.24
CA GLU A 728 -11.27 -30.39 8.03
C GLU A 728 -11.91 -29.71 6.82
N ALA A 729 -13.24 -29.77 6.65
CA ALA A 729 -13.92 -29.04 5.56
C ALA A 729 -13.76 -27.51 5.70
N LEU A 730 -13.78 -26.99 6.94
CA LEU A 730 -13.48 -25.59 7.23
C LEU A 730 -12.03 -25.25 6.88
N ALA A 731 -11.07 -26.07 7.32
CA ALA A 731 -9.65 -25.88 7.05
C ALA A 731 -9.36 -25.99 5.54
N SER A 732 -10.01 -26.90 4.84
CA SER A 732 -9.94 -27.04 3.37
C SER A 732 -10.48 -25.81 2.67
N LEU A 733 -11.64 -25.26 3.05
CA LEU A 733 -12.11 -24.00 2.45
C LEU A 733 -11.22 -22.80 2.82
N ALA A 734 -10.75 -22.71 4.07
CA ALA A 734 -9.82 -21.67 4.50
C ALA A 734 -8.57 -21.64 3.60
N GLU A 735 -8.14 -22.83 3.19
CA GLU A 735 -7.02 -23.02 2.28
C GLU A 735 -7.41 -22.77 0.80
N GLU A 736 -8.52 -23.34 0.30
CA GLU A 736 -8.99 -23.23 -1.10
C GLU A 736 -9.49 -21.83 -1.51
N ALA A 737 -9.98 -21.07 -0.54
CA ALA A 737 -10.41 -19.68 -0.70
C ALA A 737 -9.32 -18.68 -0.28
N GLU A 738 -8.21 -19.16 0.28
CA GLU A 738 -7.11 -18.37 0.85
C GLU A 738 -7.59 -17.28 1.83
N ASP A 739 -8.49 -17.64 2.75
CA ASP A 739 -9.12 -16.68 3.66
C ASP A 739 -8.29 -16.52 4.95
N PRO A 740 -7.64 -15.36 5.18
CA PRO A 740 -6.78 -15.13 6.34
C PRO A 740 -7.53 -15.21 7.69
N GLU A 741 -8.82 -14.90 7.69
CA GLU A 741 -9.66 -14.98 8.89
C GLU A 741 -9.91 -16.43 9.28
N LEU A 742 -10.24 -17.28 8.30
CA LEU A 742 -10.45 -18.70 8.55
C LEU A 742 -9.15 -19.42 8.94
N LYS A 743 -8.02 -19.03 8.34
CA LYS A 743 -6.71 -19.56 8.73
C LYS A 743 -6.36 -19.22 10.19
N HIS A 744 -6.65 -18.01 10.63
CA HIS A 744 -6.44 -17.64 12.03
C HIS A 744 -7.30 -18.48 12.99
N LEU A 745 -8.59 -18.69 12.69
CA LEU A 745 -9.46 -19.54 13.51
C LEU A 745 -8.88 -20.95 13.65
N VAL A 746 -8.41 -21.52 12.54
CA VAL A 746 -7.77 -22.84 12.54
C VAL A 746 -6.50 -22.84 13.39
N ARG A 747 -5.65 -21.80 13.29
CA ARG A 747 -4.42 -21.68 14.08
C ARG A 747 -4.69 -21.62 15.58
N VAL A 748 -5.59 -20.74 16.03
CA VAL A 748 -5.90 -20.57 17.46
C VAL A 748 -6.42 -21.88 18.07
N VAL A 749 -7.30 -22.57 17.35
CA VAL A 749 -7.84 -23.87 17.79
C VAL A 749 -6.73 -24.93 17.84
N ALA A 750 -5.80 -24.94 16.88
CA ALA A 750 -4.68 -25.86 16.87
C ALA A 750 -3.64 -25.58 17.97
N GLU A 751 -3.35 -24.31 18.25
CA GLU A 751 -2.31 -23.89 19.19
C GLU A 751 -2.74 -24.03 20.65
N TYR A 752 -3.93 -23.53 20.99
CA TYR A 752 -4.42 -23.54 22.36
C TYR A 752 -5.28 -24.77 22.68
N GLY A 753 -5.77 -25.48 21.66
CA GLY A 753 -6.49 -26.74 21.80
C GLY A 753 -7.61 -26.67 22.83
N GLN A 754 -7.55 -27.58 23.81
CA GLN A 754 -8.55 -27.69 24.88
C GLN A 754 -8.64 -26.46 25.81
N ARG A 755 -7.65 -25.55 25.78
CA ARG A 755 -7.65 -24.34 26.61
C ARG A 755 -8.45 -23.18 26.00
N VAL A 756 -8.86 -23.29 24.73
CA VAL A 756 -9.59 -22.22 24.02
C VAL A 756 -10.83 -21.75 24.79
N PRO A 757 -11.73 -22.63 25.28
CA PRO A 757 -12.90 -22.20 26.05
C PRO A 757 -12.53 -21.39 27.30
N ASP A 758 -11.62 -21.93 28.13
CA ASP A 758 -11.20 -21.29 29.38
C ASP A 758 -10.59 -19.90 29.13
N LEU A 759 -9.75 -19.78 28.09
CA LEU A 759 -9.13 -18.49 27.72
C LEU A 759 -10.17 -17.46 27.28
N VAL A 760 -11.15 -17.87 26.47
CA VAL A 760 -12.21 -16.97 26.01
C VAL A 760 -13.09 -16.54 27.20
N ASP A 761 -13.41 -17.44 28.10
CA ASP A 761 -14.21 -17.13 29.31
C ASP A 761 -13.43 -16.24 30.29
N GLU A 762 -12.13 -16.47 30.46
CA GLU A 762 -11.24 -15.61 31.24
C GLU A 762 -11.12 -14.19 30.65
N ILE A 763 -11.06 -14.05 29.33
CA ILE A 763 -11.05 -12.75 28.64
C ILE A 763 -12.40 -12.05 28.80
N LYS A 764 -13.51 -12.77 28.61
CA LYS A 764 -14.87 -12.23 28.73
C LYS A 764 -15.21 -11.81 30.16
N SER A 765 -14.81 -12.60 31.16
CA SER A 765 -15.06 -12.27 32.57
C SER A 765 -14.28 -11.05 33.04
N ARG A 766 -13.12 -10.76 32.43
CA ARG A 766 -12.35 -9.53 32.66
C ARG A 766 -12.80 -8.36 31.81
N HIS A 767 -13.65 -8.58 30.80
CA HIS A 767 -14.18 -7.51 29.97
C HIS A 767 -15.20 -6.65 30.74
N VAL A 768 -15.02 -5.34 30.68
CA VAL A 768 -15.97 -4.36 31.19
C VAL A 768 -16.56 -3.60 30.02
N GLU A 769 -17.86 -3.72 29.82
CA GLU A 769 -18.60 -2.86 28.90
C GLU A 769 -18.84 -1.51 29.57
N MET A 770 -18.57 -0.41 28.85
CA MET A 770 -18.71 0.94 29.41
C MET A 770 -18.88 1.98 28.31
N ASP A 771 -19.60 3.05 28.65
CA ASP A 771 -19.79 4.19 27.77
C ASP A 771 -18.52 5.04 27.61
N LYS A 772 -18.42 5.74 26.48
CA LYS A 772 -17.24 6.56 26.12
C LYS A 772 -16.88 7.60 27.17
N GLU A 773 -17.86 8.14 27.89
CA GLU A 773 -17.64 9.13 28.94
C GLU A 773 -16.82 8.55 30.12
N ALA A 774 -16.97 7.25 30.39
CA ALA A 774 -16.25 6.55 31.44
C ALA A 774 -14.81 6.18 31.03
N TRP A 775 -14.47 6.21 29.74
CA TRP A 775 -13.17 5.76 29.23
C TRP A 775 -12.01 6.57 29.83
N ARG A 776 -12.21 7.88 30.06
CA ARG A 776 -11.19 8.74 30.69
C ARG A 776 -10.89 8.36 32.14
N ARG A 777 -11.80 7.66 32.82
CA ARG A 777 -11.64 7.20 34.21
C ARG A 777 -11.33 5.72 34.29
N PHE A 778 -11.30 5.02 33.15
CA PHE A 778 -11.06 3.59 33.12
C PHE A 778 -9.58 3.30 33.37
N ASP A 779 -9.32 2.73 34.54
CA ASP A 779 -8.01 2.21 34.89
C ASP A 779 -7.94 0.71 34.56
N GLY A 780 -7.82 0.40 33.26
CA GLY A 780 -7.67 -0.96 32.73
C GLY A 780 -7.00 -0.98 31.36
N ILE A 781 -7.09 -2.10 30.65
CA ILE A 781 -6.45 -2.29 29.35
C ILE A 781 -7.50 -2.13 28.24
N PHE A 782 -7.29 -1.17 27.35
CA PHE A 782 -8.08 -1.08 26.12
C PHE A 782 -7.49 -1.98 25.05
N LEU A 783 -8.34 -2.70 24.30
CA LEU A 783 -7.94 -3.57 23.19
C LEU A 783 -8.59 -3.07 21.90
N SER A 784 -7.79 -2.71 20.89
CA SER A 784 -8.28 -2.13 19.64
C SER A 784 -7.44 -2.49 18.43
N THR A 785 -8.04 -2.61 17.24
CA THR A 785 -7.24 -2.53 16.00
C THR A 785 -6.94 -1.08 15.61
N ALA A 786 -5.92 -0.85 14.77
CA ALA A 786 -5.57 0.46 14.21
C ALA A 786 -6.77 1.16 13.53
N HIS A 787 -7.59 0.37 12.84
CA HIS A 787 -8.79 0.84 12.16
C HIS A 787 -9.86 1.30 13.16
N LYS A 788 -10.10 0.52 14.22
CA LYS A 788 -11.09 0.82 15.27
C LYS A 788 -10.63 1.93 16.21
N SER A 789 -9.33 2.19 16.29
CA SER A 789 -8.76 3.26 17.12
C SER A 789 -8.78 4.63 16.43
N LYS A 790 -9.13 4.73 15.13
CA LYS A 790 -9.27 6.01 14.43
C LYS A 790 -10.26 6.93 15.17
N GLY A 791 -9.83 8.16 15.43
CA GLY A 791 -10.62 9.16 16.17
C GLY A 791 -10.52 9.03 17.69
N LEU A 792 -9.89 7.98 18.21
CA LEU A 792 -9.62 7.82 19.64
C LEU A 792 -8.21 8.30 19.99
N GLU A 793 -7.98 8.49 21.27
CA GLU A 793 -6.68 8.85 21.84
C GLU A 793 -6.56 8.29 23.26
N PHE A 794 -5.35 7.91 23.63
CA PHE A 794 -5.07 7.26 24.91
C PHE A 794 -3.83 7.88 25.54
N ASP A 795 -3.84 7.99 26.87
CA ASP A 795 -2.69 8.53 27.61
C ASP A 795 -1.45 7.65 27.42
N GLN A 796 -1.65 6.32 27.36
CA GLN A 796 -0.61 5.33 27.10
C GLN A 796 -1.06 4.36 26.00
N VAL A 797 -0.19 4.12 25.01
CA VAL A 797 -0.43 3.14 23.94
C VAL A 797 0.65 2.06 23.94
N TRP A 798 0.24 0.82 23.78
CA TRP A 798 1.06 -0.33 23.47
C TRP A 798 0.82 -0.70 22.01
N LEU A 799 1.79 -0.41 21.14
CA LEU A 799 1.73 -0.89 19.77
C LEU A 799 2.10 -2.37 19.76
N ALA A 800 1.20 -3.21 19.25
CA ALA A 800 1.45 -4.63 19.05
C ALA A 800 2.48 -4.85 17.93
N ASP A 801 2.98 -6.07 17.82
CA ASP A 801 4.08 -6.41 16.91
C ASP A 801 3.62 -6.96 15.54
N ASP A 802 2.31 -6.89 15.24
CA ASP A 802 1.70 -7.37 13.99
C ASP A 802 1.59 -6.32 12.88
N TYR A 803 2.31 -5.20 13.00
CA TYR A 803 2.46 -4.19 11.94
C TYR A 803 3.63 -4.53 11.00
N MET A 804 3.80 -3.71 9.96
CA MET A 804 4.98 -3.77 9.10
C MET A 804 6.26 -3.85 9.94
N ARG A 805 7.16 -4.74 9.53
CA ARG A 805 8.47 -4.84 10.13
C ARG A 805 9.39 -3.86 9.44
N PHE A 806 10.16 -3.14 10.24
CA PHE A 806 11.24 -2.28 9.79
C PHE A 806 12.52 -3.07 9.57
N PHE A 807 12.55 -4.32 10.02
CA PHE A 807 13.63 -5.25 9.75
C PHE A 807 13.09 -6.55 9.18
N GLU A 808 13.66 -6.98 8.06
CA GLU A 808 13.42 -8.29 7.47
C GLU A 808 14.78 -8.97 7.32
N ASP A 809 14.93 -10.15 7.92
CA ASP A 809 16.21 -10.87 8.07
C ASP A 809 17.36 -10.02 8.65
N GLY A 810 17.03 -9.19 9.64
CA GLY A 810 18.00 -8.30 10.32
C GLY A 810 18.32 -7.03 9.56
N LYS A 811 17.72 -6.80 8.37
CA LYS A 811 17.98 -5.61 7.56
C LYS A 811 16.87 -4.60 7.55
N GLU A 812 17.26 -3.33 7.59
CA GLU A 812 16.31 -2.24 7.56
C GLU A 812 15.49 -2.18 6.25
N VAL A 813 14.17 -2.07 6.37
CA VAL A 813 13.20 -1.95 5.28
C VAL A 813 13.02 -0.47 4.94
N GLY A 814 13.30 -0.07 3.70
CA GLY A 814 13.17 1.33 3.26
C GLY A 814 11.79 1.69 2.64
N PRO A 815 11.57 2.96 2.23
CA PRO A 815 10.29 3.50 1.74
C PRO A 815 9.55 2.64 0.70
N ASP A 816 10.32 1.96 -0.14
CA ASP A 816 9.86 1.20 -1.28
C ASP A 816 9.66 -0.29 -0.99
N GLY A 817 10.12 -0.76 0.18
CA GLY A 817 9.90 -2.10 0.70
C GLY A 817 8.57 -2.25 1.45
N VAL A 818 7.79 -1.18 1.50
CA VAL A 818 6.58 -1.09 2.33
C VAL A 818 5.41 -0.62 1.48
N VAL A 819 4.28 -1.32 1.59
CA VAL A 819 3.01 -0.86 1.05
C VAL A 819 2.63 0.43 1.78
N GLN A 820 2.38 1.53 1.08
CA GLN A 820 2.06 2.82 1.72
C GLN A 820 0.87 2.73 2.68
N GLU A 821 -0.09 1.86 2.40
CA GLU A 821 -1.22 1.57 3.28
C GLU A 821 -0.78 1.05 4.67
N GLU A 822 0.33 0.28 4.73
CA GLU A 822 0.93 -0.21 5.98
C GLU A 822 1.72 0.86 6.74
N VAL A 823 2.32 1.81 6.02
CA VAL A 823 2.91 3.02 6.64
C VAL A 823 1.80 3.88 7.25
N HIS A 824 0.73 4.12 6.50
CA HIS A 824 -0.40 4.94 6.93
C HIS A 824 -1.14 4.32 8.12
N ILE A 825 -1.31 3.00 8.15
CA ILE A 825 -1.99 2.35 9.27
C ILE A 825 -1.15 2.32 10.54
N LEU A 826 0.17 2.16 10.42
CA LEU A 826 1.08 2.26 11.56
C LEU A 826 1.15 3.70 12.06
N TYR A 827 1.23 4.68 11.15
CA TYR A 827 1.12 6.09 11.47
C TYR A 827 -0.16 6.43 12.25
N VAL A 828 -1.30 5.88 11.83
CA VAL A 828 -2.57 6.03 12.55
C VAL A 828 -2.46 5.47 13.97
N ALA A 829 -1.89 4.28 14.14
CA ALA A 829 -1.73 3.61 15.43
C ALA A 829 -0.79 4.39 16.37
N LEU A 830 0.39 4.79 15.88
CA LEU A 830 1.38 5.58 16.61
C LEU A 830 0.76 6.89 17.14
N THR A 831 0.03 7.59 16.27
CA THR A 831 -0.54 8.91 16.58
C THR A 831 -1.76 8.84 17.51
N ARG A 832 -2.13 7.66 18.04
CA ARG A 832 -3.19 7.54 19.07
C ARG A 832 -2.67 7.87 20.48
N ALA A 833 -1.36 7.79 20.70
CA ALA A 833 -0.76 8.09 22.00
C ALA A 833 -0.77 9.59 22.30
N ARG A 834 -0.92 9.94 23.58
CA ARG A 834 -0.81 11.34 24.07
C ARG A 834 0.46 11.55 24.88
N ALA A 835 0.71 10.73 25.89
CA ALA A 835 1.79 10.92 26.85
C ALA A 835 2.86 9.81 26.80
N ALA A 836 2.45 8.55 26.63
CA ALA A 836 3.36 7.41 26.60
C ALA A 836 3.05 6.43 25.47
N ILE A 837 4.09 5.81 24.94
CA ILE A 837 3.96 4.77 23.92
C ILE A 837 5.04 3.69 24.11
N ARG A 838 4.64 2.41 24.14
CA ARG A 838 5.53 1.30 23.81
C ARG A 838 5.42 1.10 22.31
N LEU A 839 6.51 1.34 21.62
CA LEU A 839 6.61 1.14 20.18
C LEU A 839 6.66 -0.36 19.90
N SER A 840 6.23 -0.80 18.72
CA SER A 840 6.48 -2.19 18.33
C SER A 840 7.99 -2.45 18.37
N GLU A 841 8.39 -3.67 18.70
CA GLU A 841 9.79 -4.07 18.82
C GLU A 841 10.58 -3.66 17.58
N SER A 842 10.00 -3.92 16.41
CA SER A 842 10.60 -3.56 15.13
C SER A 842 10.72 -2.04 14.94
N LEU A 843 9.72 -1.24 15.36
CA LEU A 843 9.78 0.22 15.23
C LEU A 843 10.74 0.86 16.24
N GLU A 844 10.79 0.34 17.48
CA GLU A 844 11.72 0.83 18.49
C GLU A 844 13.16 0.54 18.11
N GLU A 845 13.42 -0.68 17.67
CA GLU A 845 14.70 -1.09 17.12
C GLU A 845 15.11 -0.15 16.00
N TRP A 846 14.17 0.18 15.10
CA TRP A 846 14.41 1.04 13.94
C TRP A 846 14.80 2.46 14.33
N LEU A 847 14.07 3.06 15.26
CA LEU A 847 14.36 4.42 15.73
C LEU A 847 15.67 4.50 16.52
N ARG A 848 15.96 3.50 17.35
CA ARG A 848 17.22 3.42 18.12
C ARG A 848 18.39 3.27 17.16
N HIS A 849 18.22 2.39 16.18
CA HIS A 849 19.16 2.15 15.11
C HIS A 849 19.48 3.42 14.34
N ARG A 850 18.45 4.17 13.90
CA ARG A 850 18.62 5.45 13.18
C ARG A 850 18.98 6.65 14.07
N ARG A 851 19.08 6.45 15.40
CA ARG A 851 19.24 7.54 16.39
C ARG A 851 18.16 8.62 16.28
N LEU A 852 16.97 8.22 15.84
CA LEU A 852 15.78 9.06 15.73
C LEU A 852 14.89 8.93 16.97
N MET A 853 15.28 8.09 17.95
CA MET A 853 14.61 8.03 19.24
C MET A 853 14.69 9.41 19.94
N PRO A 854 13.54 10.03 20.24
CA PRO A 854 13.51 11.30 20.97
C PRO A 854 14.00 11.13 22.41
N ALA A 855 14.60 12.19 22.95
CA ALA A 855 15.24 12.23 24.28
C ALA A 855 14.27 12.30 25.46
#